data_AF-A0A2V8S489-F1
#
_entry.id   AF-A0A2V8S489-F1
#
_cell.length_a   1.000
_cell.length_b   1.000
_cell.length_c   1.000
_cell.angle_alpha   90.00
_cell.angle_beta   90.00
_cell.angle_gamma   90.00
#
_symmetry.space_group_name_H-M   'P 1'
#
loop_
_entity.id
_entity.type
_entity.pdbx_description
1 polymer ?
#
loop_
_entity_poly.entity_id
_entity_poly.type
_entity_poly.pdbx_seq_one_letter_code
_entity_poly.pdbx_strand_id
1 'polypeptide(L)'
;MRHREARPRSRRHRSPGIRASRPIRAPRRAGPSRATRHRAMGRAPTPRRATRRRQPTRGRRPTRDRGSPRTRTAGATGARRKEARSRSKRRRSPTSPSRRSRRTIRAAPATRSLSGTRTTSRPAGHPAAGLVASSPPRPSPSGPPIGYTAGEILLMTHGRPAGNGISAPPGMAVLAIAAIAFLVPGTAPLRAQTVIDPALRVEIVVDGLSVPTTMTFVGRLGDFLVAQKDDGRVLHFGNGALGETVLDLPVNFANERGLLGIAADPRFDFYDGQYVYVYYTESSTGADSSDPASVPLGNRIYRYTWVPGFPAASLKDPHLILDLPATPGPNHDGGVLAFGPDDALYAVIGDLNRNGKLQNNPGGADPDDTGVILRIGTSGQALGDNPFFSPADPLGAMGRYFAYGVRNSFGLTFDPVTRDLWATENGPDLYDEVNHVVRGFNSGWRALMGPLARNPQGTGGLWVAPGSTYRDPEFSWAVPVAPTALAFAASRKLGCGLAHALLVGDNNCGQLYRFTPDAARDSLAFSSPALLDHVADNGPARCSNEMNEILFGGGFGAITDLKNGPDGLLYLVAISQGRIYRIGPNPGAFPDADGDSVNDACDCAPLDRSAFAPPVEAPAIRIAWPYSGITGVVTALAWDVQYATAGGGARSTVVSGDLGALRHDTGFANTCTLGSNIILPPFIDTRPEPPPGYGYYYLARSGNACGAGTYGDGTGSPDPRDALDAATNLPVCGLCTGRTGGAVITFDIAGESLRVWITNGPFIDRAKQLLAGGGHQIPIFRTLVDGRDCDSQWTWRPDPLNVQWADAAIEACDGRPSSVEADKAYWFSIGFCPWSAIVTAVDDRR
;
A
#
# COMPACT_ATOMS: atom_id res chain seq x y z
N MET A 1 -3.08 12.74 -81.93
CA MET A 1 -2.52 11.46 -81.44
C MET A 1 -1.37 11.74 -80.49
N ARG A 2 -1.07 10.82 -79.56
CA ARG A 2 0.15 10.63 -78.72
C ARG A 2 1.00 11.83 -78.22
N HIS A 3 1.36 11.68 -76.94
CA HIS A 3 2.55 12.16 -76.20
C HIS A 3 2.56 13.52 -75.47
N ARG A 4 2.74 13.38 -74.13
CA ARG A 4 3.49 14.21 -73.16
C ARG A 4 3.33 15.73 -73.15
N GLU A 5 2.88 16.23 -72.01
CA GLU A 5 3.38 17.49 -71.44
C GLU A 5 3.29 17.47 -69.91
N ALA A 6 4.01 18.39 -69.22
CA ALA A 6 4.00 18.46 -67.75
C ALA A 6 4.36 19.88 -67.23
N ARG A 7 3.51 20.42 -66.33
CA ARG A 7 3.65 21.72 -65.62
C ARG A 7 3.50 22.96 -66.57
N PRO A 8 3.16 24.19 -66.08
CA PRO A 8 3.49 24.73 -64.74
C PRO A 8 2.49 25.66 -63.99
N ARG A 9 2.84 25.90 -62.71
CA ARG A 9 2.70 27.14 -61.89
C ARG A 9 1.42 28.01 -61.92
N SER A 10 0.62 27.85 -60.85
CA SER A 10 0.22 28.89 -59.88
C SER A 10 -0.02 30.36 -60.31
N ARG A 11 -1.24 30.87 -60.11
CA ARG A 11 -1.56 32.30 -59.83
C ARG A 11 -2.92 32.45 -59.10
N ARG A 12 -2.98 33.32 -58.08
CA ARG A 12 -4.20 33.97 -57.51
C ARG A 12 -3.83 35.36 -57.00
N HIS A 13 -4.75 36.33 -56.97
CA HIS A 13 -4.41 37.74 -56.74
C HIS A 13 -5.60 38.60 -56.25
N ARG A 14 -5.33 39.57 -55.34
CA ARG A 14 -6.14 40.76 -54.91
C ARG A 14 -7.41 40.48 -54.07
N SER A 15 -7.54 40.85 -52.78
CA SER A 15 -7.50 42.19 -52.11
C SER A 15 -8.76 43.06 -52.41
N PRO A 16 -9.30 43.91 -51.49
CA PRO A 16 -8.58 44.77 -50.50
C PRO A 16 -9.23 45.07 -49.11
N GLY A 17 -8.54 45.86 -48.27
CA GLY A 17 -9.00 46.48 -46.99
C GLY A 17 -7.89 46.48 -45.91
N ILE A 18 -7.24 47.58 -45.49
CA ILE A 18 -7.69 48.73 -44.66
C ILE A 18 -8.11 48.25 -43.24
N ARG A 19 -7.52 48.67 -42.09
CA ARG A 19 -6.54 49.75 -41.75
C ARG A 19 -5.73 49.31 -40.50
N ALA A 20 -4.53 49.87 -40.24
CA ALA A 20 -3.77 49.64 -39.00
C ALA A 20 -3.20 50.94 -38.41
N SER A 21 -3.26 51.09 -37.08
CA SER A 21 -2.90 52.34 -36.37
C SER A 21 -2.18 52.11 -35.03
N ARG A 22 -1.01 52.74 -34.91
CA ARG A 22 -0.15 53.01 -33.72
C ARG A 22 -0.70 52.70 -32.28
N PRO A 23 0.12 52.10 -31.40
CA PRO A 23 0.06 52.35 -29.95
C PRO A 23 0.69 53.72 -29.59
N ILE A 24 0.33 54.28 -28.42
CA ILE A 24 0.82 55.59 -27.94
C ILE A 24 1.54 55.49 -26.59
N ARG A 25 2.55 56.35 -26.43
CA ARG A 25 3.45 56.61 -25.28
C ARG A 25 2.88 56.39 -23.86
N ALA A 26 3.75 55.87 -22.99
CA ALA A 26 3.85 56.30 -21.59
C ALA A 26 4.89 57.44 -21.43
N PRO A 27 4.78 58.34 -20.42
CA PRO A 27 5.67 59.49 -20.24
C PRO A 27 6.95 59.22 -19.39
N ARG A 28 7.94 60.13 -19.50
CA ARG A 28 9.23 60.13 -18.76
C ARG A 28 9.31 61.27 -17.73
N ARG A 29 10.03 61.03 -16.62
CA ARG A 29 10.96 61.93 -15.85
C ARG A 29 11.42 61.18 -14.59
N ALA A 30 12.61 61.35 -13.99
CA ALA A 30 13.89 61.94 -14.43
C ALA A 30 15.05 61.33 -13.57
N GLY A 31 16.33 61.58 -13.91
CA GLY A 31 17.50 61.22 -13.08
C GLY A 31 17.78 62.25 -11.95
N PRO A 32 18.99 62.28 -11.31
CA PRO A 32 20.30 62.03 -11.95
C PRO A 32 21.43 61.37 -11.11
N SER A 33 22.53 60.98 -11.80
CA SER A 33 23.93 60.88 -11.30
C SER A 33 24.26 59.81 -10.22
N ARG A 34 25.48 59.25 -10.11
CA ARG A 34 26.80 59.59 -10.69
C ARG A 34 27.69 58.32 -10.83
N ALA A 35 28.73 58.38 -11.68
CA ALA A 35 29.79 57.35 -11.81
C ALA A 35 30.96 57.63 -10.80
N THR A 36 32.09 56.89 -10.70
CA THR A 36 32.82 56.03 -11.67
C THR A 36 33.83 55.09 -10.98
N ARG A 37 34.23 54.01 -11.67
CA ARG A 37 35.51 53.22 -11.61
C ARG A 37 36.56 53.57 -10.53
N HIS A 38 37.19 52.54 -9.95
CA HIS A 38 38.54 52.07 -10.35
C HIS A 38 38.88 50.66 -9.81
N ARG A 39 39.97 50.04 -10.33
CA ARG A 39 40.42 48.65 -10.06
C ARG A 39 41.95 48.59 -10.13
N ALA A 40 42.64 47.98 -9.16
CA ALA A 40 43.88 47.17 -9.33
C ALA A 40 44.66 46.89 -8.02
N MET A 41 45.16 45.64 -7.90
CA MET A 41 46.48 45.22 -7.33
C MET A 41 46.95 45.65 -5.92
N GLY A 42 47.45 44.67 -5.14
CA GLY A 42 48.75 44.84 -4.46
C GLY A 42 48.97 44.25 -3.04
N ARG A 43 49.52 43.03 -2.97
CA ARG A 43 50.43 42.46 -1.93
C ARG A 43 50.04 42.45 -0.44
N ALA A 44 50.35 41.32 0.23
CA ALA A 44 50.54 41.23 1.69
C ALA A 44 51.95 41.68 2.10
N PRO A 45 52.17 42.04 3.38
CA PRO A 45 52.90 41.11 4.27
C PRO A 45 52.46 41.09 5.75
N THR A 46 52.86 40.05 6.49
CA THR A 46 52.74 39.94 7.97
C THR A 46 53.95 40.55 8.70
N PRO A 47 53.85 40.97 9.98
CA PRO A 47 54.50 40.16 11.04
C PRO A 47 53.93 40.17 12.48
N ARG A 48 53.92 38.98 13.11
CA ARG A 48 54.22 38.61 14.53
C ARG A 48 54.04 39.64 15.69
N ARG A 49 53.20 39.27 16.69
CA ARG A 49 53.59 38.90 18.10
C ARG A 49 52.34 38.60 19.00
N ALA A 50 52.46 38.07 20.22
CA ALA A 50 52.74 36.66 20.59
C ALA A 50 52.94 36.47 22.12
N THR A 51 52.07 35.69 22.80
CA THR A 51 52.24 35.14 24.17
C THR A 51 51.32 33.89 24.29
N ARG A 52 51.81 32.66 24.57
CA ARG A 52 52.03 31.99 25.89
C ARG A 52 50.78 32.04 26.82
N ARG A 53 50.31 30.97 27.51
CA ARG A 53 50.76 29.58 27.85
C ARG A 53 49.49 28.79 28.35
N ARG A 54 49.37 27.46 28.53
CA ARG A 54 50.14 26.21 28.28
C ARG A 54 49.14 24.99 28.27
N GLN A 55 49.64 23.75 28.11
CA GLN A 55 49.01 22.41 28.26
C GLN A 55 50.02 21.50 29.06
N PRO A 56 49.86 20.16 29.32
CA PRO A 56 48.83 19.15 28.97
C PRO A 56 48.51 18.06 30.08
N THR A 57 47.95 16.90 29.66
CA THR A 57 48.14 15.48 30.11
C THR A 57 47.37 14.78 31.26
N ARG A 58 46.46 13.87 30.86
CA ARG A 58 46.31 12.40 31.19
C ARG A 58 46.76 11.80 32.56
N GLY A 59 45.83 11.11 33.25
CA GLY A 59 45.79 9.61 33.21
C GLY A 59 45.88 8.74 34.51
N ARG A 60 44.90 7.81 34.67
CA ARG A 60 44.86 6.51 35.40
C ARG A 60 44.73 6.42 36.96
N ARG A 61 43.57 5.85 37.40
CA ARG A 61 43.30 4.63 38.28
C ARG A 61 44.31 4.17 39.38
N PRO A 62 43.91 3.32 40.38
CA PRO A 62 42.56 2.97 40.91
C PRO A 62 42.47 2.75 42.47
N THR A 63 41.26 2.56 43.03
CA THR A 63 41.01 1.76 44.27
C THR A 63 39.51 1.34 44.38
N ARG A 64 39.11 0.60 45.45
CA ARG A 64 37.86 -0.18 45.54
C ARG A 64 37.32 -0.33 46.99
N ASP A 65 36.02 -0.60 47.10
CA ASP A 65 35.28 -1.30 48.21
C ASP A 65 34.88 -0.59 49.54
N ARG A 66 33.56 -0.73 49.84
CA ARG A 66 32.85 -0.92 51.14
C ARG A 66 32.64 0.23 52.16
N GLY A 67 31.37 0.40 52.54
CA GLY A 67 30.91 1.10 53.76
C GLY A 67 29.38 1.14 53.91
N SER A 68 28.82 0.61 55.02
CA SER A 68 27.39 0.59 55.37
C SER A 68 27.24 0.25 56.87
N PRO A 69 26.06 0.36 57.52
CA PRO A 69 25.03 1.40 57.46
C PRO A 69 24.62 1.89 58.89
N ARG A 70 23.70 2.86 59.04
CA ARG A 70 22.88 3.02 60.28
C ARG A 70 21.59 3.84 60.06
N THR A 71 20.68 3.83 61.04
CA THR A 71 19.25 4.20 60.89
C THR A 71 18.66 4.91 62.12
N ARG A 72 17.41 5.45 61.99
CA ARG A 72 16.47 5.90 63.06
C ARG A 72 16.86 7.22 63.78
N THR A 73 16.00 8.00 64.49
CA THR A 73 14.52 8.07 64.79
C THR A 73 14.23 9.49 65.38
N ALA A 74 13.02 9.99 65.70
CA ALA A 74 11.63 9.96 65.17
C ALA A 74 10.65 10.44 66.27
N GLY A 75 9.51 11.07 65.95
CA GLY A 75 8.48 11.43 66.96
C GLY A 75 7.28 12.21 66.40
N ALA A 76 6.10 12.26 67.03
CA ALA A 76 5.63 11.51 68.21
C ALA A 76 4.07 11.52 68.37
N THR A 77 3.50 10.46 68.99
CA THR A 77 2.28 10.36 69.88
C THR A 77 0.97 11.17 69.64
N GLY A 78 -0.25 10.68 69.94
CA GLY A 78 -0.76 9.37 70.40
C GLY A 78 -2.01 9.40 71.33
N ALA A 79 -2.82 8.32 71.36
CA ALA A 79 -3.95 7.99 72.30
C ALA A 79 -5.36 8.59 72.01
N ARG A 80 -6.55 8.02 72.38
CA ARG A 80 -6.93 6.74 73.09
C ARG A 80 -8.44 6.36 72.93
N ARG A 81 -8.80 5.06 73.12
CA ARG A 81 -10.14 4.47 73.50
C ARG A 81 -11.29 4.47 72.43
N LYS A 82 -12.28 3.54 72.39
CA LYS A 82 -12.56 2.22 73.05
C LYS A 82 -13.72 1.44 72.30
N GLU A 83 -13.84 0.11 72.53
CA GLU A 83 -15.06 -0.77 72.33
C GLU A 83 -15.59 -1.04 70.90
N ALA A 84 -16.32 -2.14 70.56
CA ALA A 84 -16.51 -3.48 71.18
C ALA A 84 -16.96 -4.57 70.15
N ARG A 85 -16.99 -5.85 70.57
CA ARG A 85 -17.21 -7.08 69.77
C ARG A 85 -18.65 -7.32 69.27
N SER A 86 -18.82 -8.09 68.18
CA SER A 86 -19.56 -9.39 68.22
C SER A 86 -19.22 -10.33 67.02
N ARG A 87 -19.73 -11.57 67.05
CA ARG A 87 -19.68 -12.59 65.98
C ARG A 87 -21.09 -13.16 65.77
N SER A 88 -21.45 -13.55 64.54
CA SER A 88 -22.50 -14.56 64.32
C SER A 88 -22.26 -15.36 63.02
N LYS A 89 -23.06 -16.43 62.80
CA LYS A 89 -22.97 -17.38 61.67
C LYS A 89 -24.37 -17.71 61.11
N ARG A 90 -24.38 -18.34 59.93
CA ARG A 90 -25.35 -19.33 59.39
C ARG A 90 -26.64 -18.85 58.66
N ARG A 91 -26.62 -19.15 57.36
CA ARG A 91 -27.57 -20.03 56.59
C ARG A 91 -28.95 -19.53 56.12
N ARG A 92 -29.26 -20.01 54.89
CA ARG A 92 -30.54 -20.33 54.23
C ARG A 92 -31.23 -19.25 53.37
N SER A 93 -31.57 -19.68 52.15
CA SER A 93 -32.57 -19.13 51.22
C SER A 93 -34.00 -19.30 51.75
N PRO A 94 -35.05 -18.71 51.10
CA PRO A 94 -35.88 -19.56 50.22
C PRO A 94 -36.61 -18.89 49.03
N THR A 95 -36.95 -19.73 48.04
CA THR A 95 -38.17 -19.74 47.17
C THR A 95 -38.56 -18.59 46.21
N SER A 96 -39.11 -18.98 45.05
CA SER A 96 -39.92 -18.15 44.14
C SER A 96 -41.41 -18.56 44.18
N PRO A 97 -42.32 -17.82 43.51
CA PRO A 97 -43.63 -18.31 43.06
C PRO A 97 -43.68 -18.54 41.52
N SER A 98 -44.76 -19.19 41.02
CA SER A 98 -44.94 -19.55 39.59
C SER A 98 -46.41 -19.77 39.18
N ARG A 99 -46.70 -19.74 37.86
CA ARG A 99 -47.87 -20.34 37.14
C ARG A 99 -47.49 -20.45 35.63
N ARG A 100 -47.51 -21.62 34.95
CA ARG A 100 -48.64 -22.42 34.37
C ARG A 100 -49.41 -21.66 33.28
N SER A 101 -49.76 -22.23 32.11
CA SER A 101 -50.09 -23.63 31.71
C SER A 101 -49.51 -23.96 30.30
N ARG A 102 -49.00 -25.14 29.89
CA ARG A 102 -49.34 -26.59 29.99
C ARG A 102 -50.37 -27.10 28.94
N ARG A 103 -49.89 -27.92 27.99
CA ARG A 103 -50.64 -29.01 27.28
C ARG A 103 -49.64 -30.12 26.85
N THR A 104 -50.10 -31.36 26.66
CA THR A 104 -49.29 -32.58 26.41
C THR A 104 -50.15 -33.65 25.70
N ILE A 105 -49.53 -34.70 25.10
CA ILE A 105 -49.99 -36.13 25.07
C ILE A 105 -49.05 -37.04 24.24
N ARG A 106 -48.61 -38.18 24.84
CA ARG A 106 -48.27 -39.56 24.30
C ARG A 106 -47.47 -39.77 22.99
N ALA A 107 -46.82 -40.93 22.75
CA ALA A 107 -46.29 -42.06 23.56
C ALA A 107 -45.42 -43.01 22.68
N ALA A 108 -44.78 -44.02 23.27
CA ALA A 108 -44.12 -45.16 22.60
C ALA A 108 -44.73 -46.51 23.05
N PRO A 109 -44.48 -47.62 22.32
CA PRO A 109 -43.76 -48.75 22.95
C PRO A 109 -42.77 -49.48 21.99
N ALA A 110 -42.17 -50.60 22.43
CA ALA A 110 -41.10 -51.36 21.74
C ALA A 110 -41.26 -52.89 21.91
N THR A 111 -40.45 -53.74 21.22
CA THR A 111 -39.85 -55.00 21.78
C THR A 111 -38.94 -55.83 20.82
N ARG A 112 -37.83 -56.37 21.39
CA ARG A 112 -37.11 -57.66 21.09
C ARG A 112 -36.45 -57.88 19.69
N SER A 113 -35.43 -58.75 19.51
CA SER A 113 -34.78 -59.77 20.40
C SER A 113 -33.28 -60.05 20.09
N LEU A 114 -32.49 -60.33 21.15
CA LEU A 114 -31.31 -61.24 21.37
C LEU A 114 -30.51 -61.86 20.18
N SER A 115 -29.22 -62.26 20.29
CA SER A 115 -28.32 -62.55 21.44
C SER A 115 -26.83 -62.34 21.06
N GLY A 116 -25.96 -61.67 21.85
CA GLY A 116 -25.04 -62.31 22.82
C GLY A 116 -23.55 -62.21 22.38
N THR A 117 -22.49 -62.59 23.13
CA THR A 117 -22.30 -62.82 24.58
C THR A 117 -20.80 -62.94 25.01
N ARG A 118 -20.29 -62.04 25.90
CA ARG A 118 -19.34 -62.29 27.05
C ARG A 118 -17.89 -62.86 26.81
N THR A 119 -16.84 -62.65 27.64
CA THR A 119 -16.55 -61.73 28.79
C THR A 119 -15.02 -61.44 28.99
N THR A 120 -14.71 -60.50 29.90
CA THR A 120 -13.41 -59.98 30.40
C THR A 120 -12.51 -60.90 31.26
N SER A 121 -11.19 -60.61 31.32
CA SER A 121 -10.36 -60.67 32.56
C SER A 121 -9.00 -59.91 32.48
N ARG A 122 -8.43 -59.55 33.65
CA ARG A 122 -7.10 -58.94 33.94
C ARG A 122 -6.30 -59.92 34.86
N PRO A 123 -5.08 -59.62 35.39
CA PRO A 123 -3.82 -59.18 34.76
C PRO A 123 -2.55 -59.91 35.33
N ALA A 124 -1.35 -59.42 34.92
CA ALA A 124 -0.08 -59.38 35.69
C ALA A 124 0.85 -60.62 35.79
N GLY A 125 2.16 -60.34 35.76
CA GLY A 125 3.30 -61.24 35.99
C GLY A 125 4.63 -60.52 35.68
N HIS A 126 5.63 -60.58 36.58
CA HIS A 126 6.96 -59.94 36.43
C HIS A 126 8.06 -60.99 36.06
N PRO A 127 9.38 -60.79 36.29
CA PRO A 127 10.33 -60.32 35.26
C PRO A 127 11.62 -61.19 35.17
N ALA A 128 12.62 -60.80 34.36
CA ALA A 128 14.06 -60.85 34.73
C ALA A 128 15.03 -60.35 33.62
N ALA A 129 16.28 -60.11 34.04
CA ALA A 129 17.53 -59.71 33.35
C ALA A 129 17.86 -60.32 31.96
N GLY A 130 18.83 -59.80 31.18
CA GLY A 130 19.72 -58.63 31.36
C GLY A 130 21.07 -58.73 30.60
N LEU A 131 21.97 -57.76 30.83
CA LEU A 131 23.42 -57.72 30.45
C LEU A 131 23.85 -57.48 28.97
N VAL A 132 24.14 -56.20 28.66
CA VAL A 132 25.48 -55.65 28.27
C VAL A 132 26.37 -56.38 27.24
N ALA A 133 26.72 -55.72 26.11
CA ALA A 133 28.12 -55.37 25.72
C ALA A 133 28.29 -54.64 24.34
N SER A 134 29.29 -53.73 24.29
CA SER A 134 30.18 -53.32 23.17
C SER A 134 29.71 -52.99 21.73
N SER A 135 30.05 -51.77 21.27
CA SER A 135 30.45 -51.41 19.87
C SER A 135 31.97 -51.68 19.65
N PRO A 136 32.60 -51.62 18.44
CA PRO A 136 32.50 -50.61 17.36
C PRO A 136 32.53 -51.23 15.92
N PRO A 137 33.16 -50.64 14.87
CA PRO A 137 32.73 -49.52 14.03
C PRO A 137 32.45 -49.88 12.53
N ARG A 138 32.26 -48.85 11.68
CA ARG A 138 32.00 -48.91 10.21
C ARG A 138 32.95 -49.79 9.39
N PRO A 139 32.49 -50.23 8.20
CA PRO A 139 33.05 -49.66 6.96
C PRO A 139 32.01 -48.98 6.05
N SER A 140 32.49 -48.15 5.11
CA SER A 140 31.69 -47.55 4.03
C SER A 140 31.79 -48.37 2.74
N PRO A 141 30.81 -48.26 1.81
CA PRO A 141 31.07 -48.38 0.38
C PRO A 141 30.91 -47.01 -0.32
N SER A 142 31.86 -46.68 -1.18
CA SER A 142 31.85 -45.46 -2.00
C SER A 142 31.38 -45.75 -3.43
N GLY A 143 30.36 -45.04 -3.91
CA GLY A 143 30.04 -44.90 -5.33
C GLY A 143 30.18 -43.43 -5.76
N PRO A 144 30.51 -43.12 -7.02
CA PRO A 144 30.70 -41.75 -7.47
C PRO A 144 29.36 -41.00 -7.56
N PRO A 145 29.27 -39.75 -7.08
CA PRO A 145 28.12 -38.90 -7.37
C PRO A 145 28.14 -38.52 -8.86
N ILE A 146 27.04 -38.81 -9.57
CA ILE A 146 26.80 -38.26 -10.90
C ILE A 146 26.49 -36.78 -10.70
N GLY A 147 27.37 -35.91 -11.18
CA GLY A 147 27.25 -34.46 -11.03
C GLY A 147 26.11 -33.90 -11.87
N TYR A 148 24.97 -33.63 -11.23
CA TYR A 148 23.99 -32.68 -11.74
C TYR A 148 24.31 -31.30 -11.15
N THR A 149 24.42 -30.29 -12.02
CA THR A 149 24.70 -28.91 -11.62
C THR A 149 23.51 -28.30 -10.90
N ALA A 150 23.76 -27.59 -9.79
CA ALA A 150 22.76 -26.76 -9.13
C ALA A 150 22.22 -25.68 -10.08
N GLY A 151 21.02 -25.17 -9.78
CA GLY A 151 20.39 -24.09 -10.54
C GLY A 151 20.98 -22.72 -10.27
N GLU A 152 22.26 -22.48 -10.62
CA GLU A 152 22.88 -21.16 -10.50
C GLU A 152 22.16 -20.13 -11.41
N ILE A 153 21.76 -18.98 -10.83
CA ILE A 153 21.21 -17.84 -11.59
C ILE A 153 22.37 -17.15 -12.31
N LEU A 154 22.80 -17.72 -13.43
CA LEU A 154 23.98 -17.28 -14.18
C LEU A 154 23.67 -16.07 -15.07
N LEU A 155 23.64 -14.89 -14.46
CA LEU A 155 23.66 -13.59 -15.15
C LEU A 155 25.00 -13.41 -15.91
N MET A 156 25.05 -13.87 -17.16
CA MET A 156 26.25 -13.86 -18.02
C MET A 156 26.67 -12.44 -18.47
N THR A 157 27.44 -11.74 -17.65
CA THR A 157 28.02 -10.44 -18.00
C THR A 157 29.16 -10.57 -19.02
N HIS A 158 28.99 -9.97 -20.21
CA HIS A 158 29.98 -10.02 -21.30
C HIS A 158 31.04 -8.92 -21.17
N GLY A 159 31.92 -9.04 -20.18
CA GLY A 159 33.03 -8.12 -19.95
C GLY A 159 34.09 -8.15 -21.06
N ARG A 160 34.23 -7.06 -21.83
CA ARG A 160 35.39 -6.84 -22.72
C ARG A 160 36.59 -6.34 -21.91
N PRO A 161 37.75 -7.03 -21.89
CA PRO A 161 38.93 -6.53 -21.19
C PRO A 161 39.56 -5.34 -21.94
N ALA A 162 39.90 -4.28 -21.21
CA ALA A 162 40.70 -3.17 -21.73
C ALA A 162 42.16 -3.60 -21.91
N GLY A 163 42.79 -3.18 -23.00
CA GLY A 163 44.18 -3.56 -23.31
C GLY A 163 45.23 -2.75 -22.54
N ASN A 164 46.24 -3.44 -22.04
CA ASN A 164 47.54 -2.85 -21.69
C ASN A 164 48.64 -3.70 -22.33
N GLY A 165 49.57 -3.08 -23.06
CA GLY A 165 50.61 -3.78 -23.81
C GLY A 165 51.96 -3.78 -23.09
N ILE A 166 52.72 -4.86 -23.28
CA ILE A 166 54.16 -4.99 -22.98
C ILE A 166 54.80 -5.79 -24.13
N SER A 167 56.09 -5.53 -24.38
CA SER A 167 56.85 -5.97 -25.56
C SER A 167 57.19 -7.47 -25.61
N ALA A 168 57.24 -8.03 -26.82
CA ALA A 168 57.83 -9.34 -27.11
C ALA A 168 59.26 -9.24 -27.67
N PRO A 169 60.08 -10.30 -27.53
CA PRO A 169 61.03 -10.72 -28.55
C PRO A 169 60.67 -12.13 -29.12
N PRO A 170 61.19 -12.53 -30.30
CA PRO A 170 60.62 -13.63 -31.09
C PRO A 170 61.21 -15.02 -30.80
N GLY A 171 60.38 -16.05 -30.96
CA GLY A 171 60.78 -17.46 -31.06
C GLY A 171 59.97 -18.18 -32.14
N MET A 172 60.63 -18.84 -33.09
CA MET A 172 59.99 -19.51 -34.22
C MET A 172 59.45 -20.90 -33.85
N ALA A 173 58.17 -21.17 -34.12
CA ALA A 173 57.59 -22.52 -34.06
C ALA A 173 56.51 -22.72 -35.14
N VAL A 174 56.91 -23.42 -36.21
CA VAL A 174 56.13 -24.24 -37.18
C VAL A 174 54.60 -24.06 -37.22
N LEU A 175 54.08 -23.66 -38.39
CA LEU A 175 52.65 -23.79 -38.71
C LEU A 175 52.24 -25.27 -38.76
N ALA A 176 51.32 -25.67 -37.88
CA ALA A 176 50.42 -26.81 -38.11
C ALA A 176 49.04 -26.26 -38.51
N ILE A 177 48.61 -26.49 -39.74
CA ILE A 177 47.29 -26.03 -40.22
C ILE A 177 46.22 -27.00 -39.70
N ALA A 178 45.82 -26.80 -38.44
CA ALA A 178 44.58 -27.34 -37.91
C ALA A 178 43.42 -26.47 -38.40
N ALA A 179 42.53 -27.04 -39.22
CA ALA A 179 41.31 -26.36 -39.65
C ALA A 179 40.31 -26.25 -38.49
N ILE A 180 40.51 -25.25 -37.63
CA ILE A 180 39.50 -24.88 -36.62
C ILE A 180 38.29 -24.35 -37.36
N ALA A 181 37.28 -25.21 -37.51
CA ALA A 181 35.95 -24.76 -37.87
C ALA A 181 35.47 -23.80 -36.79
N PHE A 182 35.32 -22.52 -37.13
CA PHE A 182 34.59 -21.59 -36.28
C PHE A 182 33.16 -22.10 -36.16
N LEU A 183 32.85 -22.75 -35.05
CA LEU A 183 31.47 -22.81 -34.56
C LEU A 183 31.06 -21.37 -34.31
N VAL A 184 30.35 -20.79 -35.27
CA VAL A 184 29.47 -19.65 -35.00
C VAL A 184 28.55 -20.13 -33.88
N PRO A 185 28.54 -19.49 -32.69
CA PRO A 185 27.64 -19.90 -31.63
C PRO A 185 26.23 -19.81 -32.19
N GLY A 186 25.56 -20.96 -32.28
CA GLY A 186 24.28 -21.07 -32.96
C GLY A 186 23.31 -20.11 -32.31
N THR A 187 22.88 -19.09 -33.06
CA THR A 187 21.84 -18.18 -32.60
C THR A 187 20.58 -19.02 -32.43
N ALA A 188 20.28 -19.40 -31.19
CA ALA A 188 19.00 -20.00 -30.86
C ALA A 188 17.92 -19.08 -31.45
N PRO A 189 16.94 -19.62 -32.20
CA PRO A 189 15.93 -18.79 -32.84
C PRO A 189 15.21 -18.03 -31.73
N LEU A 190 15.38 -16.71 -31.72
CA LEU A 190 14.60 -15.79 -30.89
C LEU A 190 13.13 -16.07 -31.17
N ARG A 191 12.49 -16.82 -30.27
CA ARG A 191 11.03 -16.97 -30.29
C ARG A 191 10.49 -15.55 -30.18
N ALA A 192 9.65 -15.17 -31.13
CA ALA A 192 8.92 -13.91 -31.04
C ALA A 192 8.19 -13.88 -29.70
N GLN A 193 8.14 -12.70 -29.07
CA GLN A 193 7.40 -12.54 -27.83
C GLN A 193 5.92 -12.71 -28.15
N THR A 194 5.29 -13.73 -27.56
CA THR A 194 3.90 -14.07 -27.83
C THR A 194 3.10 -14.21 -26.55
N VAL A 195 1.87 -13.73 -26.61
CA VAL A 195 0.77 -14.19 -25.77
C VAL A 195 -0.05 -15.22 -26.55
N ILE A 196 -0.69 -16.15 -25.84
CA ILE A 196 -1.42 -17.27 -26.45
C ILE A 196 -2.80 -16.83 -26.97
N ASP A 197 -3.39 -15.79 -26.36
CA ASP A 197 -4.60 -15.15 -26.88
C ASP A 197 -4.27 -14.36 -28.17
N PRO A 198 -4.79 -14.75 -29.35
CA PRO A 198 -4.53 -14.07 -30.61
C PRO A 198 -5.20 -12.69 -30.71
N ALA A 199 -6.13 -12.39 -29.80
CA ALA A 199 -6.77 -11.09 -29.66
C ALA A 199 -6.01 -10.15 -28.71
N LEU A 200 -4.83 -10.56 -28.22
CA LEU A 200 -3.83 -9.68 -27.62
C LEU A 200 -2.60 -9.54 -28.52
N ARG A 201 -1.87 -8.44 -28.36
CA ARG A 201 -0.60 -8.14 -29.03
C ARG A 201 0.47 -7.75 -28.02
N VAL A 202 1.73 -8.01 -28.37
CA VAL A 202 2.92 -7.55 -27.63
C VAL A 202 3.59 -6.42 -28.42
N GLU A 203 3.92 -5.32 -27.74
CA GLU A 203 4.67 -4.19 -28.28
C GLU A 203 5.95 -3.96 -27.47
N ILE A 204 7.03 -3.53 -28.13
CA ILE A 204 8.21 -3.00 -27.43
C ILE A 204 7.95 -1.51 -27.15
N VAL A 205 8.01 -1.11 -25.88
CA VAL A 205 7.92 0.30 -25.46
C VAL A 205 9.33 0.90 -25.31
N VAL A 206 10.27 0.12 -24.77
CA VAL A 206 11.67 0.52 -24.58
C VAL A 206 12.58 -0.64 -24.97
N ASP A 207 13.71 -0.32 -25.62
CA ASP A 207 14.79 -1.24 -26.00
C ASP A 207 16.14 -0.62 -25.66
N GLY A 208 17.18 -1.44 -25.49
CA GLY A 208 18.55 -1.00 -25.23
C GLY A 208 18.85 -0.55 -23.78
N LEU A 209 18.04 -0.96 -22.81
CA LEU A 209 18.29 -0.74 -21.38
C LEU A 209 19.46 -1.61 -20.88
N SER A 210 20.24 -1.10 -19.93
CA SER A 210 21.31 -1.83 -19.27
C SER A 210 20.76 -2.55 -18.04
N VAL A 211 20.53 -3.86 -18.13
CA VAL A 211 20.13 -4.73 -17.01
C VAL A 211 18.96 -4.14 -16.18
N PRO A 212 17.79 -3.85 -16.81
CA PRO A 212 16.68 -3.21 -16.11
C PRO A 212 15.99 -4.16 -15.13
N THR A 213 15.81 -3.74 -13.89
CA THR A 213 15.18 -4.55 -12.83
C THR A 213 13.66 -4.32 -12.76
N THR A 214 13.24 -3.07 -12.63
CA THR A 214 11.85 -2.71 -12.32
C THR A 214 11.50 -1.32 -12.86
N MET A 215 10.20 -1.02 -12.96
CA MET A 215 9.71 0.30 -13.36
C MET A 215 8.59 0.80 -12.44
N THR A 216 8.41 2.12 -12.35
CA THR A 216 7.25 2.73 -11.68
C THR A 216 6.72 3.89 -12.52
N PHE A 217 5.38 4.00 -12.64
CA PHE A 217 4.75 5.11 -13.34
C PHE A 217 4.82 6.39 -12.50
N VAL A 218 4.98 7.53 -13.16
CA VAL A 218 5.01 8.86 -12.57
C VAL A 218 4.21 9.81 -13.45
N GLY A 219 3.23 10.53 -12.93
CA GLY A 219 2.36 11.37 -13.75
C GLY A 219 1.22 10.59 -14.42
N ARG A 220 0.01 11.16 -14.34
CA ARG A 220 -1.24 10.65 -14.95
C ARG A 220 -1.23 10.50 -16.48
N LEU A 221 -0.11 10.80 -17.15
CA LEU A 221 0.05 10.77 -18.61
C LEU A 221 0.84 9.54 -19.12
N GLY A 222 1.31 8.66 -18.22
CA GLY A 222 2.06 7.46 -18.59
C GLY A 222 3.56 7.70 -18.80
N ASP A 223 4.11 8.77 -18.23
CA ASP A 223 5.55 8.89 -18.02
C ASP A 223 5.96 7.85 -16.94
N PHE A 224 7.20 7.34 -16.97
CA PHE A 224 7.67 6.31 -16.03
C PHE A 224 9.17 6.37 -15.76
N LEU A 225 9.56 5.80 -14.61
CA LEU A 225 10.95 5.60 -14.20
C LEU A 225 11.34 4.13 -14.31
N VAL A 226 12.58 3.86 -14.72
CA VAL A 226 13.16 2.51 -14.88
C VAL A 226 14.45 2.42 -14.08
N ALA A 227 14.57 1.39 -13.25
CA ALA A 227 15.77 1.07 -12.51
C ALA A 227 16.73 0.17 -13.34
N GLN A 228 18.02 0.48 -13.34
CA GLN A 228 19.08 -0.33 -13.95
C GLN A 228 20.03 -0.87 -12.88
N LYS A 229 20.20 -2.20 -12.84
CA LYS A 229 20.84 -2.92 -11.73
C LYS A 229 22.32 -2.55 -11.52
N ASP A 230 23.09 -2.66 -12.60
CA ASP A 230 24.56 -2.77 -12.55
C ASP A 230 25.27 -1.41 -12.66
N ASP A 231 24.59 -0.38 -13.17
CA ASP A 231 25.11 0.98 -13.26
C ASP A 231 24.35 1.99 -12.37
N GLY A 232 23.47 1.51 -11.49
CA GLY A 232 22.81 2.32 -10.45
C GLY A 232 21.88 3.43 -10.95
N ARG A 233 21.63 3.51 -12.26
CA ARG A 233 20.86 4.60 -12.86
C ARG A 233 19.36 4.38 -12.77
N VAL A 234 18.65 5.47 -12.46
CA VAL A 234 17.21 5.60 -12.76
C VAL A 234 17.07 6.40 -14.03
N LEU A 235 16.38 5.84 -15.02
CA LEU A 235 16.03 6.50 -16.28
C LEU A 235 14.57 6.94 -16.26
N HIS A 236 14.29 8.16 -16.71
CA HIS A 236 12.95 8.68 -16.93
C HIS A 236 12.58 8.62 -18.41
N PHE A 237 11.39 8.09 -18.70
CA PHE A 237 10.79 8.07 -20.02
C PHE A 237 9.48 8.85 -19.97
N GLY A 238 9.43 9.94 -20.73
CA GLY A 238 8.24 10.78 -20.80
C GLY A 238 8.22 11.67 -22.02
N ASN A 239 7.03 12.16 -22.39
CA ASN A 239 6.83 13.05 -23.55
C ASN A 239 7.44 12.58 -24.90
N GLY A 240 7.67 11.26 -25.07
CA GLY A 240 8.33 10.69 -26.25
C GLY A 240 9.85 10.88 -26.32
N ALA A 241 10.49 11.27 -25.21
CA ALA A 241 11.95 11.36 -25.11
C ALA A 241 12.63 9.98 -25.05
N LEU A 242 13.89 9.93 -25.47
CA LEU A 242 14.79 8.82 -25.15
C LEU A 242 15.22 8.94 -23.68
N GLY A 243 15.31 7.82 -22.96
CA GLY A 243 15.42 7.79 -21.49
C GLY A 243 16.53 8.69 -20.92
N GLU A 244 16.15 9.67 -20.11
CA GLU A 244 17.08 10.59 -19.45
C GLU A 244 17.48 10.05 -18.06
N THR A 245 18.76 10.09 -17.70
CA THR A 245 19.21 9.69 -16.35
C THR A 245 18.84 10.75 -15.33
N VAL A 246 17.91 10.42 -14.42
CA VAL A 246 17.39 11.30 -13.36
C VAL A 246 18.00 11.03 -11.98
N LEU A 247 18.65 9.88 -11.81
CA LEU A 247 19.43 9.49 -10.64
C LEU A 247 20.55 8.54 -11.07
N ASP A 248 21.65 8.57 -10.34
CA ASP A 248 22.88 7.80 -10.55
C ASP A 248 23.43 7.47 -9.14
N LEU A 249 23.73 6.20 -8.86
CA LEU A 249 23.94 5.67 -7.49
C LEU A 249 25.11 4.69 -7.45
N PRO A 250 26.05 4.80 -6.48
CA PRO A 250 27.17 3.88 -6.39
C PRO A 250 26.71 2.51 -5.88
N VAL A 251 26.50 1.55 -6.80
CA VAL A 251 25.95 0.23 -6.48
C VAL A 251 27.04 -0.82 -6.27
N ASN A 252 26.90 -1.66 -5.24
CA ASN A 252 27.54 -2.98 -5.28
C ASN A 252 26.63 -3.89 -6.09
N PHE A 253 27.06 -4.33 -7.27
CA PHE A 253 26.22 -5.09 -8.21
C PHE A 253 26.63 -6.56 -8.37
N ALA A 254 27.41 -7.07 -7.42
CA ALA A 254 27.86 -8.46 -7.39
C ALA A 254 26.66 -9.42 -7.28
N ASN A 255 26.52 -10.32 -8.26
CA ASN A 255 25.43 -11.30 -8.38
C ASN A 255 24.03 -10.66 -8.33
N GLU A 256 23.22 -10.90 -7.28
CA GLU A 256 21.84 -10.39 -7.21
C GLU A 256 21.75 -8.95 -6.69
N ARG A 257 22.82 -8.44 -6.06
CA ARG A 257 22.92 -7.06 -5.57
C ARG A 257 22.86 -6.03 -6.70
N GLY A 258 22.48 -4.80 -6.40
CA GLY A 258 22.47 -3.67 -7.34
C GLY A 258 21.40 -2.64 -7.00
N LEU A 259 20.88 -1.92 -7.98
CA LEU A 259 19.63 -1.15 -7.86
C LEU A 259 18.43 -2.06 -8.22
N LEU A 260 17.64 -2.43 -7.21
CA LEU A 260 16.69 -3.56 -7.29
C LEU A 260 15.21 -3.14 -7.26
N GLY A 261 14.88 -2.09 -6.50
CA GLY A 261 13.49 -1.66 -6.29
C GLY A 261 13.27 -0.19 -6.64
N ILE A 262 12.10 0.14 -7.20
CA ILE A 262 11.63 1.51 -7.37
C ILE A 262 10.10 1.59 -7.18
N ALA A 263 9.63 2.59 -6.43
CA ALA A 263 8.20 2.83 -6.23
C ALA A 263 7.91 4.34 -6.04
N ALA A 264 6.98 4.89 -6.82
CA ALA A 264 6.40 6.20 -6.53
C ALA A 264 5.48 6.14 -5.30
N ASP A 265 5.45 7.21 -4.50
CA ASP A 265 4.48 7.40 -3.43
C ASP A 265 3.05 7.49 -4.01
N PRO A 266 2.02 6.85 -3.44
CA PRO A 266 0.65 6.91 -3.98
C PRO A 266 0.04 8.32 -4.03
N ARG A 267 0.70 9.31 -3.41
CA ARG A 267 0.32 10.73 -3.45
C ARG A 267 1.04 11.55 -4.53
N PHE A 268 1.94 10.93 -5.31
CA PHE A 268 2.82 11.58 -6.29
C PHE A 268 2.08 12.50 -7.26
N ASP A 269 0.91 12.07 -7.74
CA ASP A 269 0.13 12.79 -8.76
C ASP A 269 -0.77 13.90 -8.21
N PHE A 270 -0.72 14.17 -6.90
CA PHE A 270 -1.73 14.98 -6.21
C PHE A 270 -1.16 16.17 -5.42
N TYR A 271 0.08 16.10 -4.92
CA TYR A 271 0.64 17.06 -3.96
C TYR A 271 2.15 17.31 -4.16
N ASP A 272 2.68 18.37 -3.54
CA ASP A 272 4.11 18.73 -3.59
C ASP A 272 5.06 17.64 -3.04
N GLY A 273 4.52 16.65 -2.30
CA GLY A 273 5.22 15.44 -1.86
C GLY A 273 5.41 14.40 -2.96
N GLN A 274 5.93 14.82 -4.13
CA GLN A 274 6.22 13.92 -5.26
C GLN A 274 7.44 13.04 -4.93
N TYR A 275 7.23 11.97 -4.16
CA TYR A 275 8.31 11.13 -3.66
C TYR A 275 8.48 9.83 -4.44
N VAL A 276 9.72 9.42 -4.64
CA VAL A 276 10.10 8.11 -5.18
C VAL A 276 11.01 7.41 -4.19
N TYR A 277 10.74 6.14 -3.93
CA TYR A 277 11.54 5.27 -3.08
C TYR A 277 12.34 4.32 -3.97
N VAL A 278 13.61 4.11 -3.64
CA VAL A 278 14.50 3.14 -4.29
C VAL A 278 15.16 2.22 -3.29
N TYR A 279 15.27 0.93 -3.64
CA TYR A 279 16.01 -0.09 -2.90
C TYR A 279 17.27 -0.43 -3.66
N TYR A 280 18.45 -0.29 -3.04
CA TYR A 280 19.71 -0.71 -3.65
C TYR A 280 20.75 -1.19 -2.63
N THR A 281 21.69 -2.01 -3.09
CA THR A 281 22.86 -2.41 -2.31
C THR A 281 23.96 -1.37 -2.47
N GLU A 282 24.21 -0.58 -1.42
CA GLU A 282 25.07 0.60 -1.49
C GLU A 282 26.56 0.24 -1.41
N SER A 283 27.35 0.77 -2.35
CA SER A 283 28.80 0.53 -2.44
C SER A 283 29.60 1.42 -1.49
N SER A 284 30.44 0.81 -0.64
CA SER A 284 31.36 1.56 0.23
C SER A 284 32.51 2.25 -0.50
N THR A 285 32.72 1.99 -1.79
CA THR A 285 33.78 2.64 -2.58
C THR A 285 33.37 4.04 -3.06
N GLY A 286 32.08 4.38 -3.01
CA GLY A 286 31.53 5.60 -3.62
C GLY A 286 31.44 5.55 -5.15
N ALA A 287 31.57 4.37 -5.75
CA ALA A 287 31.37 4.08 -7.17
C ALA A 287 30.86 2.64 -7.36
N ASP A 288 30.48 2.29 -8.58
CA ASP A 288 29.95 0.95 -8.88
C ASP A 288 31.02 -0.14 -8.71
N SER A 289 30.62 -1.29 -8.18
CA SER A 289 31.54 -2.41 -7.95
C SER A 289 30.85 -3.77 -8.08
N SER A 290 31.39 -4.62 -8.96
CA SER A 290 31.02 -6.03 -9.07
C SER A 290 31.77 -6.94 -8.08
N ASP A 291 32.64 -6.38 -7.24
CA ASP A 291 33.40 -7.15 -6.24
C ASP A 291 32.52 -7.45 -5.02
N PRO A 292 32.23 -8.74 -4.70
CA PRO A 292 31.42 -9.08 -3.54
C PRO A 292 32.13 -8.83 -2.20
N ALA A 293 33.46 -8.72 -2.19
CA ALA A 293 34.28 -8.45 -1.01
C ALA A 293 34.46 -6.94 -0.73
N SER A 294 34.14 -6.08 -1.69
CA SER A 294 33.94 -4.64 -1.47
C SER A 294 32.71 -4.49 -0.57
N VAL A 295 32.97 -4.30 0.73
CA VAL A 295 31.96 -4.38 1.79
C VAL A 295 30.75 -3.49 1.45
N PRO A 296 29.55 -4.04 1.21
CA PRO A 296 28.38 -3.20 0.99
C PRO A 296 28.06 -2.45 2.29
N LEU A 297 27.64 -1.19 2.17
CA LEU A 297 27.20 -0.40 3.33
C LEU A 297 25.87 -0.92 3.89
N GLY A 298 25.09 -1.61 3.07
CA GLY A 298 23.84 -2.27 3.42
C GLY A 298 22.96 -2.43 2.19
N ASN A 299 21.84 -3.12 2.35
CA ASN A 299 20.69 -2.92 1.48
C ASN A 299 19.94 -1.71 2.03
N ARG A 300 19.67 -0.73 1.15
CA ARG A 300 19.26 0.61 1.55
C ARG A 300 17.97 0.98 0.87
N ILE A 301 16.99 1.46 1.63
CA ILE A 301 15.82 2.14 1.08
C ILE A 301 16.00 3.63 1.29
N TYR A 302 16.02 4.39 0.19
CA TYR A 302 16.06 5.85 0.19
C TYR A 302 14.81 6.42 -0.46
N ARG A 303 14.31 7.53 0.08
CA ARG A 303 13.28 8.38 -0.53
C ARG A 303 13.94 9.61 -1.15
N TYR A 304 13.54 9.95 -2.37
CA TYR A 304 13.95 11.14 -3.09
C TYR A 304 12.75 12.02 -3.42
N THR A 305 12.95 13.32 -3.47
CA THR A 305 12.02 14.29 -4.05
C THR A 305 12.18 14.29 -5.57
N TRP A 306 11.08 14.07 -6.30
CA TRP A 306 11.02 14.29 -7.74
C TRP A 306 10.98 15.78 -8.04
N VAL A 307 11.85 16.22 -8.94
CA VAL A 307 11.89 17.58 -9.47
C VAL A 307 11.74 17.50 -10.99
N PRO A 308 10.56 17.83 -11.55
CA PRO A 308 10.38 17.90 -13.00
C PRO A 308 11.27 18.99 -13.61
N GLY A 309 11.55 18.90 -14.93
CA GLY A 309 12.47 19.79 -15.64
C GLY A 309 12.20 21.28 -15.38
N PHE A 310 13.22 22.13 -15.21
CA PHE A 310 14.36 22.35 -16.12
C PHE A 310 15.67 22.60 -15.33
N PRO A 311 16.89 22.28 -15.82
CA PRO A 311 17.26 21.90 -17.19
C PRO A 311 16.94 20.46 -17.62
N ALA A 312 16.73 19.55 -16.67
CA ALA A 312 16.30 18.16 -16.88
C ALA A 312 15.48 17.73 -15.65
N ALA A 313 14.70 16.65 -15.77
CA ALA A 313 14.07 16.04 -14.59
C ALA A 313 15.15 15.42 -13.67
N SER A 314 14.82 15.19 -12.40
CA SER A 314 15.80 14.67 -11.42
C SER A 314 15.15 14.16 -10.14
N LEU A 315 15.77 13.15 -9.53
CA LEU A 315 15.53 12.76 -8.15
C LEU A 315 16.58 13.42 -7.24
N LYS A 316 16.13 14.10 -6.18
CA LYS A 316 16.96 14.91 -5.27
C LYS A 316 16.62 14.65 -3.82
N ASP A 317 17.39 15.27 -2.92
CA ASP A 317 17.19 15.26 -1.47
C ASP A 317 17.03 13.84 -0.87
N PRO A 318 18.08 13.00 -0.95
CA PRO A 318 18.04 11.63 -0.43
C PRO A 318 17.79 11.59 1.08
N HIS A 319 16.72 10.91 1.48
CA HIS A 319 16.41 10.56 2.85
C HIS A 319 16.51 9.04 3.03
N LEU A 320 17.41 8.57 3.89
CA LEU A 320 17.49 7.16 4.28
C LEU A 320 16.22 6.78 5.07
N ILE A 321 15.54 5.72 4.63
CA ILE A 321 14.30 5.20 5.20
C ILE A 321 14.56 3.91 5.98
N LEU A 322 15.36 2.99 5.40
CA LEU A 322 15.81 1.77 6.08
C LEU A 322 17.28 1.45 5.77
N ASP A 323 17.97 1.03 6.83
CA ASP A 323 19.29 0.39 6.84
C ASP A 323 19.08 -1.10 7.08
N LEU A 324 19.37 -1.93 6.09
CA LEU A 324 19.16 -3.38 6.12
C LEU A 324 20.48 -4.11 5.81
N PRO A 325 20.66 -5.35 6.29
CA PRO A 325 21.86 -6.11 5.97
C PRO A 325 22.01 -6.41 4.47
N ALA A 326 23.26 -6.60 4.04
CA ALA A 326 23.63 -7.14 2.72
C ALA A 326 24.67 -8.26 2.83
N THR A 327 24.78 -8.88 4.01
CA THR A 327 25.80 -9.89 4.34
C THR A 327 25.20 -11.10 5.09
N PRO A 328 25.69 -12.34 4.85
CA PRO A 328 26.84 -12.66 3.99
C PRO A 328 26.60 -12.41 2.50
N GLY A 329 25.42 -12.72 1.95
CA GLY A 329 25.12 -12.48 0.53
C GLY A 329 26.09 -13.21 -0.42
N PRO A 330 26.32 -12.74 -1.66
CA PRO A 330 25.72 -11.60 -2.38
C PRO A 330 24.47 -12.01 -3.20
N ASN A 331 23.61 -12.81 -2.58
CA ASN A 331 22.41 -13.38 -3.16
C ASN A 331 21.30 -13.41 -2.12
N HIS A 332 20.06 -13.47 -2.61
CA HIS A 332 18.83 -13.32 -1.87
C HIS A 332 18.68 -11.93 -1.22
N ASP A 333 19.16 -10.89 -1.91
CA ASP A 333 19.05 -9.49 -1.47
C ASP A 333 17.62 -8.93 -1.60
N GLY A 334 16.73 -9.61 -2.35
CA GLY A 334 15.32 -9.26 -2.52
C GLY A 334 15.13 -7.93 -3.24
N GLY A 335 14.58 -6.94 -2.53
CA GLY A 335 14.61 -5.53 -2.95
C GLY A 335 13.39 -4.99 -3.68
N VAL A 336 12.37 -5.81 -3.92
CA VAL A 336 11.10 -5.31 -4.44
C VAL A 336 10.44 -4.33 -3.47
N LEU A 337 9.89 -3.24 -4.01
CA LEU A 337 9.12 -2.23 -3.28
C LEU A 337 7.69 -2.18 -3.84
N ALA A 338 6.70 -2.14 -2.94
CA ALA A 338 5.30 -1.95 -3.29
C ALA A 338 4.62 -1.06 -2.24
N PHE A 339 3.70 -0.19 -2.68
CA PHE A 339 2.78 0.47 -1.76
C PHE A 339 1.50 -0.34 -1.63
N GLY A 340 1.03 -0.52 -0.39
CA GLY A 340 -0.23 -1.19 -0.10
C GLY A 340 -1.44 -0.28 -0.26
N PRO A 341 -2.65 -0.87 -0.27
CA PRO A 341 -3.93 -0.14 -0.26
C PRO A 341 -4.19 0.61 1.06
N ASP A 342 -3.28 0.48 2.04
CA ASP A 342 -3.21 1.22 3.30
C ASP A 342 -2.17 2.37 3.26
N ASP A 343 -1.67 2.73 2.07
CA ASP A 343 -0.57 3.68 1.81
C ASP A 343 0.76 3.35 2.56
N ALA A 344 0.90 2.14 3.11
CA ALA A 344 2.14 1.68 3.72
C ALA A 344 3.15 1.23 2.66
N LEU A 345 4.45 1.42 2.91
CA LEU A 345 5.51 0.88 2.07
C LEU A 345 5.85 -0.55 2.52
N TYR A 346 5.72 -1.49 1.59
CA TYR A 346 6.13 -2.88 1.73
C TYR A 346 7.44 -3.10 0.98
N ALA A 347 8.32 -3.90 1.56
CA ALA A 347 9.61 -4.26 0.98
C ALA A 347 9.98 -5.70 1.38
N VAL A 348 10.67 -6.43 0.50
CA VAL A 348 11.20 -7.76 0.85
C VAL A 348 12.72 -7.74 0.94
N ILE A 349 13.25 -8.38 1.96
CA ILE A 349 14.67 -8.76 2.05
C ILE A 349 14.74 -10.27 2.30
N GLY A 350 15.46 -10.97 1.44
CA GLY A 350 15.63 -12.42 1.53
C GLY A 350 16.59 -12.83 2.66
N ASP A 351 16.93 -14.11 2.71
CA ASP A 351 17.70 -14.66 3.83
C ASP A 351 19.19 -14.30 3.85
N LEU A 352 19.74 -13.76 2.75
CA LEU A 352 21.18 -13.48 2.57
C LEU A 352 22.10 -14.70 2.83
N ASN A 353 21.59 -15.92 2.71
CA ASN A 353 22.16 -17.21 3.16
C ASN A 353 22.31 -17.39 4.68
N ARG A 354 21.48 -16.72 5.49
CA ARG A 354 21.45 -16.90 6.95
C ARG A 354 20.66 -18.15 7.37
N ASN A 355 20.78 -18.50 8.65
CA ASN A 355 20.18 -19.69 9.26
C ASN A 355 19.74 -19.37 10.70
N GLY A 356 19.06 -18.24 10.88
CA GLY A 356 18.50 -17.77 12.13
C GLY A 356 17.06 -18.24 12.34
N LYS A 357 16.42 -17.75 13.40
CA LYS A 357 15.02 -18.02 13.71
C LYS A 357 14.06 -17.58 12.59
N LEU A 358 14.39 -16.47 11.91
CA LEU A 358 13.64 -15.99 10.75
C LEU A 358 13.72 -16.93 9.54
N GLN A 359 14.72 -17.83 9.46
CA GLN A 359 14.78 -18.92 8.49
C GLN A 359 14.32 -20.26 9.10
N ASN A 360 13.33 -20.23 9.98
CA ASN A 360 12.72 -21.38 10.64
C ASN A 360 13.72 -22.38 11.26
N ASN A 361 14.80 -21.86 11.85
CA ASN A 361 15.70 -22.63 12.72
C ASN A 361 15.46 -22.24 14.19
N PRO A 362 14.72 -23.04 14.98
CA PRO A 362 14.46 -22.72 16.39
C PRO A 362 15.71 -22.61 17.28
N GLY A 363 16.82 -23.23 16.87
CA GLY A 363 18.14 -23.13 17.52
C GLY A 363 19.06 -22.08 16.91
N GLY A 364 18.59 -21.29 15.94
CA GLY A 364 19.34 -20.25 15.26
C GLY A 364 19.47 -18.95 16.06
N ALA A 365 20.13 -17.97 15.44
CA ALA A 365 20.23 -16.60 15.96
C ALA A 365 18.85 -15.92 16.09
N ASP A 366 18.75 -14.92 16.95
CA ASP A 366 17.57 -14.06 17.09
C ASP A 366 17.31 -13.21 15.82
N PRO A 367 16.06 -12.74 15.61
CA PRO A 367 15.67 -11.93 14.45
C PRO A 367 16.60 -10.74 14.13
N ASP A 368 16.94 -10.59 12.85
CA ASP A 368 18.12 -9.86 12.38
C ASP A 368 17.94 -9.12 11.04
N ASP A 369 16.70 -8.75 10.71
CA ASP A 369 16.27 -8.11 9.46
C ASP A 369 16.58 -8.91 8.17
N THR A 370 16.47 -10.24 8.20
CA THR A 370 16.57 -11.11 7.00
C THR A 370 15.42 -12.10 6.86
N GLY A 371 15.07 -12.47 5.62
CA GLY A 371 13.99 -13.39 5.29
C GLY A 371 12.61 -12.87 5.72
N VAL A 372 12.36 -11.58 5.50
CA VAL A 372 11.19 -10.85 5.99
C VAL A 372 10.54 -9.99 4.93
N ILE A 373 9.21 -9.92 4.99
CA ILE A 373 8.41 -8.91 4.30
C ILE A 373 8.14 -7.81 5.33
N LEU A 374 8.66 -6.63 5.04
CA LEU A 374 8.50 -5.42 5.85
C LEU A 374 7.19 -4.72 5.49
N ARG A 375 6.56 -4.07 6.47
CA ARG A 375 5.48 -3.09 6.30
C ARG A 375 5.76 -1.90 7.20
N ILE A 376 6.07 -0.77 6.58
CA ILE A 376 6.51 0.46 7.27
C ILE A 376 5.72 1.68 6.79
N GLY A 377 5.65 2.71 7.63
CA GLY A 377 5.21 4.02 7.18
C GLY A 377 6.26 4.70 6.29
N THR A 378 5.87 5.78 5.61
CA THR A 378 6.68 6.55 4.64
C THR A 378 7.93 7.24 5.19
N SER A 379 8.28 7.00 6.47
CA SER A 379 9.51 7.45 7.13
C SER A 379 10.25 6.32 7.86
N GLY A 380 9.97 5.05 7.51
CA GLY A 380 10.71 3.88 8.00
C GLY A 380 10.22 3.29 9.32
N GLN A 381 9.24 3.93 9.95
CA GLN A 381 8.69 3.49 11.23
C GLN A 381 7.80 2.25 11.10
N ALA A 382 7.84 1.40 12.14
CA ALA A 382 6.84 0.35 12.36
C ALA A 382 5.43 0.94 12.43
N LEU A 383 4.44 0.20 11.92
CA LEU A 383 3.02 0.55 12.05
C LEU A 383 2.41 -0.18 13.24
N GLY A 384 1.56 0.52 14.01
CA GLY A 384 1.07 0.06 15.31
C GLY A 384 0.16 -1.17 15.28
N ASP A 385 -0.29 -1.56 14.08
CA ASP A 385 -1.14 -2.72 13.79
C ASP A 385 -0.35 -3.88 13.13
N ASN A 386 0.97 -3.77 12.96
CA ASN A 386 1.81 -4.87 12.51
C ASN A 386 1.76 -6.05 13.50
N PRO A 387 1.83 -7.31 13.03
CA PRO A 387 1.58 -8.52 13.84
C PRO A 387 2.53 -8.69 15.02
N PHE A 388 3.76 -8.17 14.91
CA PHE A 388 4.79 -8.24 15.94
C PHE A 388 5.08 -6.88 16.60
N PHE A 389 4.20 -5.88 16.41
CA PHE A 389 4.36 -4.57 17.03
C PHE A 389 4.17 -4.66 18.55
N SER A 390 5.07 -4.02 19.30
CA SER A 390 5.00 -3.91 20.75
C SER A 390 4.96 -2.45 21.17
N PRO A 391 3.86 -1.96 21.78
CA PRO A 391 3.84 -0.63 22.39
C PRO A 391 4.88 -0.43 23.52
N ALA A 392 5.42 -1.53 24.06
CA ALA A 392 6.49 -1.51 25.06
C ALA A 392 7.91 -1.53 24.45
N ASP A 393 8.04 -1.88 23.16
CA ASP A 393 9.27 -1.77 22.37
C ASP A 393 8.95 -1.32 20.93
N PRO A 394 8.56 -0.06 20.73
CA PRO A 394 8.15 0.46 19.42
C PRO A 394 9.33 0.67 18.45
N LEU A 395 10.57 0.40 18.88
CA LEU A 395 11.79 0.44 18.08
C LEU A 395 12.37 -0.96 17.81
N GLY A 396 11.78 -2.01 18.39
CA GLY A 396 12.17 -3.40 18.15
C GLY A 396 12.00 -3.77 16.68
N ALA A 397 13.05 -4.32 16.06
CA ALA A 397 13.13 -4.54 14.62
C ALA A 397 11.92 -5.33 14.06
N MET A 398 11.46 -6.35 14.78
CA MET A 398 10.29 -7.17 14.45
C MET A 398 9.00 -6.36 14.27
N GLY A 399 8.85 -5.21 14.95
CA GLY A 399 7.66 -4.36 14.82
C GLY A 399 7.45 -3.84 13.40
N ARG A 400 8.47 -3.89 12.53
CA ARG A 400 8.38 -3.55 11.10
C ARG A 400 7.98 -4.73 10.20
N TYR A 401 7.92 -5.96 10.72
CA TYR A 401 7.67 -7.15 9.90
C TYR A 401 6.17 -7.40 9.75
N PHE A 402 5.75 -7.64 8.52
CA PHE A 402 4.41 -8.13 8.18
C PHE A 402 4.38 -9.65 8.12
N ALA A 403 5.47 -10.25 7.61
CA ALA A 403 5.67 -11.68 7.51
C ALA A 403 7.17 -12.03 7.58
N TYR A 404 7.50 -13.29 7.84
CA TYR A 404 8.88 -13.81 7.84
C TYR A 404 8.95 -15.21 7.23
N GLY A 405 10.11 -15.86 7.33
CA GLY A 405 10.27 -17.23 6.89
C GLY A 405 10.50 -17.35 5.40
N VAL A 406 10.93 -16.27 4.74
CA VAL A 406 11.11 -16.15 3.28
C VAL A 406 12.59 -16.37 2.90
N ARG A 407 12.84 -17.08 1.80
CA ARG A 407 14.16 -17.28 1.19
C ARG A 407 14.57 -16.13 0.29
N ASN A 408 13.95 -16.05 -0.90
CA ASN A 408 14.27 -15.09 -1.95
C ASN A 408 13.00 -14.80 -2.75
N SER A 409 12.67 -13.52 -2.88
CA SER A 409 11.39 -13.05 -3.41
C SER A 409 11.58 -11.70 -4.08
N PHE A 410 11.24 -11.65 -5.37
CA PHE A 410 11.33 -10.45 -6.20
C PHE A 410 9.96 -9.85 -6.54
N GLY A 411 8.86 -10.55 -6.23
CA GLY A 411 7.51 -10.12 -6.56
C GLY A 411 6.65 -9.88 -5.32
N LEU A 412 6.02 -8.69 -5.24
CA LEU A 412 4.87 -8.39 -4.38
C LEU A 412 3.76 -7.75 -5.22
N THR A 413 2.50 -8.09 -4.95
CA THR A 413 1.32 -7.40 -5.49
C THR A 413 0.15 -7.46 -4.50
N PHE A 414 -0.86 -6.62 -4.70
CA PHE A 414 -2.07 -6.62 -3.88
C PHE A 414 -3.29 -7.02 -4.70
N ASP A 415 -4.17 -7.83 -4.12
CA ASP A 415 -5.45 -8.15 -4.73
C ASP A 415 -6.33 -6.89 -4.82
N PRO A 416 -6.85 -6.50 -6.00
CA PRO A 416 -7.63 -5.28 -6.14
C PRO A 416 -8.98 -5.35 -5.43
N VAL A 417 -9.49 -6.56 -5.17
CA VAL A 417 -10.78 -6.84 -4.52
C VAL A 417 -10.60 -7.06 -3.03
N THR A 418 -9.80 -8.05 -2.59
CA THR A 418 -9.66 -8.39 -1.16
C THR A 418 -8.63 -7.54 -0.42
N ARG A 419 -7.79 -6.79 -1.14
CA ARG A 419 -6.70 -5.95 -0.60
C ARG A 419 -5.57 -6.72 0.09
N ASP A 420 -5.58 -8.04 0.02
CA ASP A 420 -4.52 -8.90 0.56
C ASP A 420 -3.23 -8.85 -0.26
N LEU A 421 -2.11 -9.12 0.41
CA LEU A 421 -0.80 -9.21 -0.21
C LEU A 421 -0.57 -10.60 -0.82
N TRP A 422 -0.05 -10.63 -2.04
CA TRP A 422 0.43 -11.82 -2.73
C TRP A 422 1.92 -11.67 -3.09
N ALA A 423 2.67 -12.76 -3.02
CA ALA A 423 4.11 -12.76 -3.29
C ALA A 423 4.53 -13.96 -4.17
N THR A 424 5.68 -13.84 -4.83
CA THR A 424 6.42 -15.00 -5.35
C THR A 424 7.58 -15.33 -4.44
N GLU A 425 7.92 -16.61 -4.29
CA GLU A 425 9.12 -17.05 -3.59
C GLU A 425 9.88 -18.08 -4.43
N ASN A 426 11.21 -18.07 -4.34
CA ASN A 426 12.08 -18.97 -5.08
C ASN A 426 12.70 -20.01 -4.15
N GLY A 427 12.57 -21.29 -4.49
CA GLY A 427 13.26 -22.41 -3.85
C GLY A 427 14.69 -22.60 -4.37
N PRO A 428 15.50 -23.44 -3.73
CA PRO A 428 16.88 -23.70 -4.15
C PRO A 428 16.94 -24.62 -5.38
N ASP A 429 16.48 -25.86 -5.23
CA ASP A 429 16.52 -26.91 -6.26
C ASP A 429 15.14 -27.55 -6.51
N LEU A 430 14.18 -27.29 -5.62
CA LEU A 430 12.79 -27.76 -5.63
C LEU A 430 11.89 -26.64 -5.10
N TYR A 431 10.63 -26.62 -5.55
CA TYR A 431 9.54 -25.75 -5.09
C TYR A 431 9.85 -24.25 -5.12
N ASP A 432 9.58 -23.62 -6.26
CA ASP A 432 9.19 -22.19 -6.26
C ASP A 432 7.70 -22.05 -5.99
N GLU A 433 7.27 -20.89 -5.50
CA GLU A 433 5.95 -20.70 -4.89
C GLU A 433 5.25 -19.41 -5.31
N VAL A 434 3.91 -19.45 -5.29
CA VAL A 434 3.03 -18.28 -5.22
C VAL A 434 2.30 -18.32 -3.87
N ASN A 435 2.41 -17.24 -3.09
CA ASN A 435 2.01 -17.20 -1.69
C ASN A 435 0.95 -16.10 -1.42
N HIS A 436 -0.15 -16.45 -0.75
CA HIS A 436 -1.15 -15.50 -0.22
C HIS A 436 -0.73 -15.06 1.20
N VAL A 437 -0.04 -13.93 1.27
CA VAL A 437 0.68 -13.44 2.45
C VAL A 437 -0.28 -12.70 3.38
N VAL A 438 -0.82 -13.42 4.35
CA VAL A 438 -1.62 -12.82 5.44
C VAL A 438 -0.74 -12.13 6.48
N ARG A 439 -1.35 -11.25 7.27
CA ARG A 439 -0.67 -10.55 8.38
C ARG A 439 -0.18 -11.57 9.43
N GLY A 440 1.14 -11.68 9.59
CA GLY A 440 1.78 -12.68 10.45
C GLY A 440 2.15 -13.99 9.76
N PHE A 441 2.10 -14.04 8.42
CA PHE A 441 2.52 -15.19 7.63
C PHE A 441 3.98 -15.61 7.91
N ASN A 442 4.20 -16.91 7.86
CA ASN A 442 5.50 -17.57 7.89
C ASN A 442 5.55 -18.55 6.70
N SER A 443 6.41 -18.32 5.69
CA SER A 443 6.48 -19.23 4.51
C SER A 443 7.16 -20.57 4.82
N GLY A 444 7.86 -20.67 5.96
CA GLY A 444 8.42 -21.94 6.45
C GLY A 444 9.85 -22.22 6.02
N TRP A 445 10.44 -21.45 5.10
CA TRP A 445 11.87 -21.57 4.77
C TRP A 445 12.71 -21.37 6.05
N ARG A 446 13.71 -22.21 6.34
CA ARG A 446 14.30 -23.29 5.53
C ARG A 446 13.80 -24.70 5.87
N ALA A 447 12.88 -24.84 6.82
CA ALA A 447 12.43 -26.13 7.33
C ALA A 447 11.30 -26.78 6.50
N LEU A 448 10.55 -25.98 5.75
CA LEU A 448 9.43 -26.36 4.89
C LEU A 448 9.47 -25.53 3.60
N MET A 449 9.06 -26.14 2.48
CA MET A 449 8.94 -25.58 1.13
C MET A 449 7.95 -26.46 0.35
N GLY A 450 7.18 -25.88 -0.56
CA GLY A 450 6.08 -26.54 -1.26
C GLY A 450 4.92 -26.92 -0.33
N PRO A 451 3.85 -27.55 -0.86
CA PRO A 451 2.69 -27.89 -0.06
C PRO A 451 3.02 -28.93 1.01
N LEU A 452 2.47 -28.72 2.21
CA LEU A 452 2.58 -29.57 3.39
C LEU A 452 2.14 -31.02 3.09
N ALA A 453 1.18 -31.20 2.19
CA ALA A 453 0.72 -32.52 1.72
C ALA A 453 1.83 -33.35 1.04
N ARG A 454 2.84 -32.70 0.42
CA ARG A 454 4.03 -33.34 -0.17
C ARG A 454 5.23 -33.37 0.79
N ASN A 455 5.12 -32.88 2.03
CA ASN A 455 6.20 -32.81 3.00
C ASN A 455 6.05 -33.81 4.18
N PRO A 456 6.99 -34.76 4.37
CA PRO A 456 6.89 -35.79 5.42
C PRO A 456 7.36 -35.34 6.81
N GLN A 457 8.04 -34.19 6.95
CA GLN A 457 8.46 -33.64 8.24
C GLN A 457 7.33 -32.83 8.93
N GLY A 458 6.50 -32.18 8.13
CA GLY A 458 5.44 -31.28 8.58
C GLY A 458 5.94 -30.03 9.29
N THR A 459 5.01 -29.27 9.88
CA THR A 459 5.30 -27.98 10.54
C THR A 459 6.04 -28.09 11.88
N GLY A 460 6.34 -29.31 12.37
CA GLY A 460 6.94 -29.55 13.69
C GLY A 460 8.38 -29.05 13.85
N GLY A 461 9.06 -28.71 12.75
CA GLY A 461 10.40 -28.10 12.76
C GLY A 461 10.43 -26.58 12.73
N LEU A 462 9.30 -25.91 12.50
CA LEU A 462 9.24 -24.46 12.30
C LEU A 462 9.57 -23.68 13.58
N TRP A 463 10.13 -22.47 13.41
CA TRP A 463 10.15 -21.49 14.49
C TRP A 463 8.92 -20.58 14.35
N VAL A 464 8.08 -20.56 15.37
CA VAL A 464 6.81 -19.79 15.37
C VAL A 464 6.94 -18.58 16.29
N ALA A 465 6.90 -17.38 15.72
CA ALA A 465 6.82 -16.13 16.46
C ALA A 465 5.42 -15.97 17.09
N PRO A 466 5.28 -15.38 18.29
CA PRO A 466 3.96 -15.02 18.83
C PRO A 466 3.21 -14.11 17.85
N GLY A 467 1.96 -14.45 17.53
CA GLY A 467 1.16 -13.72 16.54
C GLY A 467 1.41 -14.12 15.07
N SER A 468 2.22 -15.15 14.81
CA SER A 468 2.42 -15.70 13.45
C SER A 468 1.69 -17.02 13.21
N THR A 469 1.53 -17.39 11.93
CA THR A 469 0.98 -18.67 11.48
C THR A 469 1.62 -19.06 10.15
N TYR A 470 2.03 -20.33 10.01
CA TYR A 470 2.45 -20.90 8.72
C TYR A 470 1.22 -21.15 7.82
N ARG A 471 1.38 -20.95 6.52
CA ARG A 471 0.45 -21.41 5.49
C ARG A 471 1.22 -22.09 4.36
N ASP A 472 0.59 -23.09 3.76
CA ASP A 472 0.99 -23.66 2.48
C ASP A 472 1.02 -22.58 1.37
N PRO A 473 1.85 -22.76 0.33
CA PRO A 473 1.78 -21.95 -0.88
C PRO A 473 0.53 -22.29 -1.69
N GLU A 474 -0.09 -21.26 -2.28
CA GLU A 474 -1.32 -21.42 -3.09
C GLU A 474 -1.03 -21.97 -4.49
N PHE A 475 0.24 -21.95 -4.92
CA PHE A 475 0.76 -22.74 -6.04
C PHE A 475 2.26 -23.03 -5.90
N SER A 476 2.76 -24.11 -6.49
CA SER A 476 4.20 -24.38 -6.60
C SER A 476 4.63 -24.96 -7.94
N TRP A 477 5.88 -24.70 -8.32
CA TRP A 477 6.58 -25.40 -9.41
C TRP A 477 7.58 -26.40 -8.83
N ALA A 478 7.40 -27.69 -9.10
CA ALA A 478 8.22 -28.75 -8.50
C ALA A 478 9.73 -28.56 -8.78
N VAL A 479 10.07 -28.18 -10.02
CA VAL A 479 11.42 -27.73 -10.42
C VAL A 479 11.40 -26.21 -10.59
N PRO A 480 12.30 -25.44 -9.94
CA PRO A 480 12.26 -23.97 -9.95
C PRO A 480 12.23 -23.30 -11.33
N VAL A 481 11.22 -22.48 -11.63
CA VAL A 481 11.17 -21.58 -12.81
C VAL A 481 11.74 -20.18 -12.53
N ALA A 482 12.03 -19.88 -11.26
CA ALA A 482 12.33 -18.57 -10.68
C ALA A 482 11.25 -17.52 -11.02
N PRO A 483 10.03 -17.62 -10.44
CA PRO A 483 9.00 -16.58 -10.57
C PRO A 483 9.45 -15.29 -9.87
N THR A 484 9.58 -14.22 -10.65
CA THR A 484 10.17 -12.95 -10.23
C THR A 484 9.16 -11.83 -10.07
N ALA A 485 8.06 -11.87 -10.82
CA ALA A 485 7.11 -10.77 -10.89
C ALA A 485 5.67 -11.30 -10.85
N LEU A 486 4.77 -10.58 -10.19
CA LEU A 486 3.35 -10.87 -10.24
C LEU A 486 2.50 -9.58 -10.22
N ALA A 487 1.36 -9.62 -10.90
CA ALA A 487 0.38 -8.55 -10.90
C ALA A 487 -1.02 -9.09 -11.19
N PHE A 488 -2.03 -8.59 -10.46
CA PHE A 488 -3.41 -8.76 -10.89
C PHE A 488 -3.71 -7.83 -12.07
N ALA A 489 -4.26 -8.37 -13.15
CA ALA A 489 -4.59 -7.60 -14.35
C ALA A 489 -5.77 -6.65 -14.08
N ALA A 490 -5.54 -5.34 -14.14
CA ALA A 490 -6.50 -4.34 -13.66
C ALA A 490 -7.64 -3.97 -14.65
N SER A 491 -7.54 -4.35 -15.92
CA SER A 491 -8.43 -3.81 -16.98
C SER A 491 -9.08 -4.86 -17.87
N ARG A 492 -10.32 -4.59 -18.28
CA ARG A 492 -11.04 -5.35 -19.33
C ARG A 492 -10.42 -5.18 -20.72
N LYS A 493 -9.53 -4.19 -20.94
CA LYS A 493 -8.75 -4.02 -22.18
C LYS A 493 -7.81 -5.19 -22.47
N LEU A 494 -7.47 -5.97 -21.45
CA LEU A 494 -6.72 -7.23 -21.61
C LEU A 494 -7.63 -8.42 -21.95
N GLY A 495 -8.94 -8.23 -22.08
CA GLY A 495 -9.92 -9.27 -22.36
C GLY A 495 -10.86 -9.52 -21.18
N CYS A 496 -12.11 -9.87 -21.50
CA CYS A 496 -13.22 -9.96 -20.54
C CYS A 496 -12.96 -10.91 -19.36
N GLY A 497 -12.30 -12.05 -19.62
CA GLY A 497 -11.98 -13.07 -18.61
C GLY A 497 -10.59 -12.91 -17.96
N LEU A 498 -9.91 -11.79 -18.19
CA LEU A 498 -8.57 -11.51 -17.66
C LEU A 498 -8.55 -10.43 -16.58
N ALA A 499 -9.58 -9.60 -16.46
CA ALA A 499 -9.73 -8.67 -15.35
C ALA A 499 -9.71 -9.43 -13.99
N HIS A 500 -8.83 -8.99 -13.09
CA HIS A 500 -8.55 -9.57 -11.77
C HIS A 500 -8.03 -11.02 -11.77
N ALA A 501 -7.55 -11.54 -12.92
CA ALA A 501 -6.70 -12.73 -12.95
C ALA A 501 -5.28 -12.38 -12.45
N LEU A 502 -4.63 -13.33 -11.79
CA LEU A 502 -3.25 -13.16 -11.32
C LEU A 502 -2.28 -13.56 -12.43
N LEU A 503 -1.41 -12.65 -12.85
CA LEU A 503 -0.36 -12.93 -13.83
C LEU A 503 0.99 -13.03 -13.10
N VAL A 504 1.82 -14.01 -13.48
CA VAL A 504 3.13 -14.27 -12.86
C VAL A 504 4.20 -14.47 -13.95
N GLY A 505 5.30 -13.73 -13.91
CA GLY A 505 6.42 -13.85 -14.84
C GLY A 505 7.64 -14.53 -14.20
N ASP A 506 8.41 -15.26 -15.00
CA ASP A 506 9.62 -15.97 -14.54
C ASP A 506 10.94 -15.54 -15.22
N ASN A 507 12.04 -15.90 -14.55
CA ASN A 507 13.41 -15.69 -15.04
C ASN A 507 13.90 -16.84 -15.95
N ASN A 508 13.65 -18.10 -15.59
CA ASN A 508 14.37 -19.24 -16.19
C ASN A 508 13.77 -19.74 -17.52
N CYS A 509 12.47 -19.55 -17.73
CA CYS A 509 11.76 -19.99 -18.94
C CYS A 509 11.40 -18.80 -19.86
N GLY A 510 11.36 -17.60 -19.31
CA GLY A 510 10.81 -16.41 -19.95
C GLY A 510 9.34 -16.58 -20.29
N GLN A 511 8.60 -17.25 -19.41
CA GLN A 511 7.17 -17.51 -19.52
C GLN A 511 6.38 -16.54 -18.65
N LEU A 512 5.20 -16.18 -19.15
CA LEU A 512 4.19 -15.43 -18.41
C LEU A 512 3.02 -16.38 -18.17
N TYR A 513 2.67 -16.58 -16.91
CA TYR A 513 1.58 -17.43 -16.44
C TYR A 513 0.35 -16.59 -16.08
N ARG A 514 -0.82 -17.24 -16.09
CA ARG A 514 -2.11 -16.73 -15.64
C ARG A 514 -2.75 -17.75 -14.71
N PHE A 515 -3.09 -17.32 -13.51
CA PHE A 515 -3.89 -18.05 -12.55
C PHE A 515 -5.25 -17.36 -12.40
N THR A 516 -6.30 -18.15 -12.15
CA THR A 516 -7.63 -17.64 -11.84
C THR A 516 -7.82 -17.78 -10.33
N PRO A 517 -7.92 -16.70 -9.55
CA PRO A 517 -8.29 -16.78 -8.15
C PRO A 517 -9.66 -17.43 -7.97
N ASP A 518 -9.89 -18.04 -6.81
CA ASP A 518 -11.19 -18.62 -6.48
C ASP A 518 -12.26 -17.53 -6.17
N ALA A 519 -13.41 -17.92 -5.63
CA ALA A 519 -14.49 -17.01 -5.26
C ALA A 519 -14.18 -16.17 -3.99
N ALA A 520 -13.40 -16.70 -3.05
CA ALA A 520 -12.90 -15.96 -1.89
C ALA A 520 -11.68 -15.09 -2.23
N ARG A 521 -10.90 -15.50 -3.24
CA ARG A 521 -9.62 -14.93 -3.68
C ARG A 521 -8.53 -15.06 -2.61
N ASP A 522 -8.63 -16.09 -1.76
CA ASP A 522 -7.58 -16.54 -0.86
C ASP A 522 -6.83 -17.79 -1.37
N SER A 523 -7.31 -18.39 -2.48
CA SER A 523 -6.63 -19.48 -3.19
C SER A 523 -6.80 -19.38 -4.72
N LEU A 524 -6.25 -20.36 -5.45
CA LEU A 524 -6.20 -20.41 -6.92
C LEU A 524 -6.98 -21.62 -7.46
N ALA A 525 -7.75 -21.41 -8.53
CA ALA A 525 -8.66 -22.40 -9.11
C ALA A 525 -8.10 -23.03 -10.39
N PHE A 526 -8.13 -24.36 -10.46
CA PHE A 526 -7.62 -25.18 -11.57
C PHE A 526 -8.69 -26.12 -12.13
N SER A 527 -8.60 -26.42 -13.43
CA SER A 527 -9.49 -27.35 -14.16
C SER A 527 -8.75 -28.54 -14.76
N SER A 528 -7.42 -28.44 -14.94
CA SER A 528 -6.54 -29.56 -15.22
C SER A 528 -6.52 -30.53 -14.03
N PRO A 529 -6.85 -31.83 -14.20
CA PRO A 529 -6.79 -32.80 -13.12
C PRO A 529 -5.42 -33.02 -12.49
N ALA A 530 -4.36 -32.51 -13.13
CA ALA A 530 -2.99 -32.61 -12.66
C ALA A 530 -2.70 -31.51 -11.61
N LEU A 531 -2.98 -30.24 -11.93
CA LEU A 531 -2.77 -29.08 -11.06
C LEU A 531 -3.74 -29.01 -9.86
N LEU A 532 -4.61 -30.01 -9.65
CA LEU A 532 -5.56 -30.06 -8.53
C LEU A 532 -4.89 -30.28 -7.15
N ASP A 533 -3.60 -30.60 -7.10
CA ASP A 533 -2.80 -30.57 -5.86
C ASP A 533 -1.93 -29.30 -5.73
N HIS A 534 -2.18 -28.31 -6.58
CA HIS A 534 -1.55 -26.98 -6.63
C HIS A 534 -0.05 -27.02 -6.96
N VAL A 535 0.46 -28.11 -7.54
CA VAL A 535 1.84 -28.20 -8.02
C VAL A 535 1.90 -28.51 -9.52
N ALA A 536 2.70 -27.77 -10.27
CA ALA A 536 3.15 -28.23 -11.59
C ALA A 536 4.37 -29.15 -11.42
N ASP A 537 4.22 -30.44 -11.73
CA ASP A 537 5.33 -31.40 -11.91
C ASP A 537 5.99 -31.19 -13.29
N ASN A 538 6.45 -29.96 -13.50
CA ASN A 538 7.04 -29.39 -14.71
C ASN A 538 8.30 -30.13 -15.24
N GLY A 539 8.87 -31.02 -14.41
CA GLY A 539 9.88 -32.01 -14.79
C GLY A 539 11.27 -31.44 -15.02
N PRO A 540 12.26 -32.28 -15.37
CA PRO A 540 13.66 -31.85 -15.51
C PRO A 540 13.88 -30.87 -16.68
N ALA A 541 12.91 -30.74 -17.59
CA ALA A 541 12.90 -29.73 -18.65
C ALA A 541 12.44 -28.34 -18.16
N ARG A 542 11.95 -28.21 -16.91
CA ARG A 542 11.58 -26.99 -16.17
C ARG A 542 10.41 -26.17 -16.74
N CYS A 543 10.24 -26.14 -18.05
CA CYS A 543 9.45 -25.13 -18.76
C CYS A 543 8.38 -25.74 -19.71
N SER A 544 8.01 -27.01 -19.55
CA SER A 544 7.23 -27.74 -20.58
C SER A 544 6.13 -28.69 -20.09
N ASN A 545 6.31 -29.38 -18.96
CA ASN A 545 5.26 -30.29 -18.49
C ASN A 545 4.24 -29.52 -17.66
N GLU A 546 2.98 -29.92 -17.72
CA GLU A 546 1.87 -29.44 -16.88
C GLU A 546 1.44 -27.97 -17.00
N MET A 547 2.31 -27.06 -17.49
CA MET A 547 2.04 -25.63 -17.61
C MET A 547 0.83 -25.25 -18.50
N ASN A 548 0.25 -26.19 -19.26
CA ASN A 548 -0.68 -25.89 -20.36
C ASN A 548 -1.95 -25.12 -19.96
N GLU A 549 -2.43 -25.24 -18.73
CA GLU A 549 -3.58 -24.45 -18.23
C GLU A 549 -3.15 -23.03 -17.83
N ILE A 550 -1.98 -22.91 -17.19
CA ILE A 550 -1.50 -21.65 -16.61
C ILE A 550 -0.67 -20.81 -17.59
N LEU A 551 -0.19 -21.37 -18.70
CA LEU A 551 0.66 -20.65 -19.64
C LEU A 551 -0.16 -19.59 -20.41
N PHE A 552 0.26 -18.34 -20.30
CA PHE A 552 -0.39 -17.19 -20.96
C PHE A 552 0.47 -16.60 -22.08
N GLY A 553 1.80 -16.69 -21.97
CA GLY A 553 2.73 -16.23 -23.01
C GLY A 553 4.18 -16.63 -22.75
N GLY A 554 5.08 -16.24 -23.65
CA GLY A 554 6.51 -16.48 -23.47
C GLY A 554 7.40 -15.89 -24.57
N GLY A 555 8.70 -16.12 -24.44
CA GLY A 555 9.74 -15.57 -25.31
C GLY A 555 10.29 -14.22 -24.84
N PHE A 556 9.81 -13.71 -23.69
CA PHE A 556 10.24 -12.45 -23.08
C PHE A 556 11.68 -12.48 -22.55
N GLY A 557 12.32 -13.66 -22.50
CA GLY A 557 13.54 -13.86 -21.72
C GLY A 557 13.22 -13.71 -20.22
N ALA A 558 14.25 -13.61 -19.38
CA ALA A 558 14.05 -13.37 -17.96
C ALA A 558 13.20 -12.11 -17.72
N ILE A 559 12.03 -12.31 -17.13
CA ILE A 559 11.12 -11.27 -16.64
C ILE A 559 11.59 -10.86 -15.25
N THR A 560 11.42 -9.60 -14.87
CA THR A 560 11.70 -9.11 -13.51
C THR A 560 10.63 -8.21 -12.91
N ASP A 561 9.70 -7.68 -13.72
CA ASP A 561 8.61 -6.86 -13.21
C ASP A 561 7.36 -6.91 -14.10
N LEU A 562 6.19 -6.75 -13.49
CA LEU A 562 4.87 -6.64 -14.11
C LEU A 562 4.12 -5.45 -13.48
N LYS A 563 3.64 -4.51 -14.31
CA LYS A 563 2.95 -3.30 -13.85
C LYS A 563 1.70 -3.04 -14.69
N ASN A 564 0.58 -2.68 -14.05
CA ASN A 564 -0.58 -2.13 -14.74
C ASN A 564 -0.27 -0.67 -15.12
N GLY A 565 -0.46 -0.30 -16.39
CA GLY A 565 -0.29 1.05 -16.89
C GLY A 565 -1.54 1.92 -16.68
N PRO A 566 -1.40 3.26 -16.62
CA PRO A 566 -2.54 4.18 -16.52
C PRO A 566 -3.43 4.20 -17.78
N ASP A 567 -2.97 3.61 -18.89
CA ASP A 567 -3.76 3.35 -20.10
C ASP A 567 -4.71 2.14 -19.98
N GLY A 568 -4.52 1.30 -18.95
CA GLY A 568 -5.20 0.03 -18.72
C GLY A 568 -4.48 -1.19 -19.31
N LEU A 569 -3.25 -1.05 -19.80
CA LEU A 569 -2.49 -2.14 -20.41
C LEU A 569 -1.44 -2.72 -19.46
N LEU A 570 -0.97 -3.94 -19.72
CA LEU A 570 0.04 -4.59 -18.88
C LEU A 570 1.45 -4.30 -19.43
N TYR A 571 2.34 -3.84 -18.55
CA TYR A 571 3.74 -3.60 -18.84
C TYR A 571 4.61 -4.68 -18.18
N LEU A 572 5.67 -5.10 -18.88
CA LEU A 572 6.56 -6.19 -18.50
C LEU A 572 8.02 -5.75 -18.68
N VAL A 573 8.85 -5.90 -17.64
CA VAL A 573 10.30 -5.62 -17.70
C VAL A 573 11.06 -6.93 -17.94
N ALA A 574 11.96 -6.91 -18.94
CA ALA A 574 12.73 -8.07 -19.39
C ALA A 574 14.25 -7.81 -19.24
N ILE A 575 14.79 -8.12 -18.06
CA ILE A 575 16.19 -7.83 -17.67
C ILE A 575 17.21 -8.38 -18.67
N SER A 576 17.02 -9.63 -19.12
CA SER A 576 17.93 -10.32 -20.04
C SER A 576 17.91 -9.79 -21.48
N GLN A 577 16.90 -9.00 -21.84
CA GLN A 577 16.72 -8.45 -23.18
C GLN A 577 16.92 -6.93 -23.23
N GLY A 578 17.09 -6.26 -22.08
CA GLY A 578 17.22 -4.80 -22.01
C GLY A 578 15.94 -4.07 -22.42
N ARG A 579 14.76 -4.64 -22.13
CA ARG A 579 13.48 -4.21 -22.73
C ARG A 579 12.35 -4.00 -21.74
N ILE A 580 11.43 -3.14 -22.15
CA ILE A 580 10.08 -3.05 -21.59
C ILE A 580 9.07 -3.33 -22.69
N TYR A 581 8.24 -4.32 -22.44
CA TYR A 581 7.15 -4.75 -23.29
C TYR A 581 5.81 -4.22 -22.76
N ARG A 582 4.84 -4.02 -23.65
CA ARG A 582 3.43 -3.76 -23.32
C ARG A 582 2.54 -4.78 -24.01
N ILE A 583 1.56 -5.28 -23.28
CA ILE A 583 0.57 -6.26 -23.73
C ILE A 583 -0.81 -5.59 -23.71
N GLY A 584 -1.55 -5.70 -24.83
CA GLY A 584 -2.84 -5.05 -25.00
C GLY A 584 -3.67 -5.61 -26.15
N PRO A 585 -4.89 -5.10 -26.37
CA PRO A 585 -5.86 -5.67 -27.30
C PRO A 585 -5.38 -5.55 -28.76
N ASN A 586 -5.47 -6.61 -29.54
CA ASN A 586 -5.05 -6.63 -30.94
C ASN A 586 -6.11 -5.89 -31.80
N PRO A 587 -5.77 -4.80 -32.51
CA PRO A 587 -6.76 -3.97 -33.20
C PRO A 587 -7.64 -4.75 -34.19
N GLY A 588 -8.96 -4.70 -33.97
CA GLY A 588 -9.95 -5.41 -34.79
C GLY A 588 -10.08 -6.91 -34.50
N ALA A 589 -9.48 -7.44 -33.44
CA ALA A 589 -9.70 -8.83 -33.01
C ALA A 589 -11.03 -9.05 -32.27
N PHE A 590 -11.69 -7.96 -31.84
CA PHE A 590 -13.04 -7.93 -31.28
C PHE A 590 -13.88 -6.84 -31.95
N PRO A 591 -15.22 -6.89 -31.83
CA PRO A 591 -16.06 -5.70 -31.87
C PRO A 591 -15.68 -4.71 -30.75
N ASP A 592 -15.50 -3.45 -31.13
CA ASP A 592 -15.21 -2.27 -30.31
C ASP A 592 -15.90 -1.11 -31.02
N ALA A 593 -17.12 -0.77 -30.59
CA ALA A 593 -18.04 0.07 -31.37
C ALA A 593 -17.78 1.59 -31.24
N ASP A 594 -17.09 2.05 -30.19
CA ASP A 594 -16.75 3.46 -29.97
C ASP A 594 -15.23 3.75 -29.90
N GLY A 595 -14.39 2.73 -29.86
CA GLY A 595 -12.94 2.79 -30.01
C GLY A 595 -12.17 2.92 -28.70
N ASP A 596 -12.73 2.55 -27.55
CA ASP A 596 -12.06 2.62 -26.23
C ASP A 596 -10.99 1.50 -26.03
N SER A 597 -11.04 0.46 -26.88
CA SER A 597 -10.23 -0.77 -26.86
C SER A 597 -10.63 -1.84 -25.84
N VAL A 598 -11.88 -1.84 -25.39
CA VAL A 598 -12.56 -2.98 -24.76
C VAL A 598 -13.44 -3.70 -25.80
N ASN A 599 -13.82 -4.94 -25.51
CA ASN A 599 -14.71 -5.75 -26.35
C ASN A 599 -16.17 -5.47 -25.98
N ASP A 600 -17.02 -5.14 -26.96
CA ASP A 600 -18.46 -4.88 -26.80
C ASP A 600 -19.19 -5.92 -25.90
N ALA A 601 -18.70 -7.17 -25.85
CA ALA A 601 -19.28 -8.25 -25.05
C ALA A 601 -19.02 -8.17 -23.53
N CYS A 602 -18.13 -7.29 -23.08
CA CYS A 602 -17.91 -7.00 -21.66
C CYS A 602 -17.74 -5.51 -21.33
N ASP A 603 -17.99 -4.64 -22.32
CA ASP A 603 -18.40 -3.27 -22.09
C ASP A 603 -19.87 -3.24 -21.59
N CYS A 604 -20.20 -2.27 -20.74
CA CYS A 604 -21.55 -2.03 -20.22
C CYS A 604 -22.20 -0.75 -20.79
N ALA A 605 -21.46 0.08 -21.52
CA ALA A 605 -21.94 1.18 -22.33
C ALA A 605 -21.16 1.28 -23.67
N PRO A 606 -21.22 0.27 -24.57
CA PRO A 606 -20.45 0.18 -25.83
C PRO A 606 -20.83 1.20 -26.94
N LEU A 607 -21.28 2.38 -26.54
CA LEU A 607 -21.50 3.57 -27.38
C LEU A 607 -21.05 4.86 -26.65
N ASP A 608 -20.41 4.72 -25.48
CA ASP A 608 -19.83 5.79 -24.66
C ASP A 608 -18.41 5.39 -24.24
N ARG A 609 -17.46 5.75 -25.12
CA ARG A 609 -15.99 5.62 -25.00
C ARG A 609 -15.38 6.17 -23.70
N SER A 610 -16.19 6.72 -22.81
CA SER A 610 -15.79 7.16 -21.49
C SER A 610 -16.04 6.11 -20.38
N ALA A 611 -16.79 5.03 -20.62
CA ALA A 611 -17.24 4.12 -19.56
C ALA A 611 -17.43 2.65 -19.99
N PHE A 612 -16.46 1.77 -19.69
CA PHE A 612 -16.50 0.34 -20.05
C PHE A 612 -16.72 -0.64 -18.88
N ALA A 613 -16.71 -0.13 -17.65
CA ALA A 613 -17.04 -0.86 -16.43
C ALA A 613 -17.68 0.11 -15.41
N PRO A 614 -18.50 -0.35 -14.46
CA PRO A 614 -18.78 0.46 -13.27
C PRO A 614 -17.45 0.71 -12.52
N PRO A 615 -17.18 1.92 -11.98
CA PRO A 615 -15.98 2.15 -11.18
C PRO A 615 -15.96 1.25 -9.95
N VAL A 616 -14.80 0.74 -9.57
CA VAL A 616 -14.62 0.08 -8.26
C VAL A 616 -14.61 1.13 -7.14
N GLU A 617 -14.63 0.69 -5.88
CA GLU A 617 -14.35 1.55 -4.71
C GLU A 617 -13.08 2.36 -4.97
N ALA A 618 -13.09 3.65 -4.61
CA ALA A 618 -11.90 4.50 -4.71
C ALA A 618 -10.98 4.20 -3.50
N PRO A 619 -9.84 3.52 -3.67
CA PRO A 619 -8.99 3.16 -2.55
C PRO A 619 -8.34 4.40 -1.92
N ALA A 620 -8.06 4.32 -0.62
CA ALA A 620 -7.24 5.25 0.17
C ALA A 620 -7.47 6.75 -0.15
N ILE A 621 -8.46 7.36 0.53
CA ILE A 621 -8.65 8.82 0.47
C ILE A 621 -7.50 9.50 1.22
N ARG A 622 -6.51 9.95 0.44
CA ARG A 622 -5.30 10.62 0.90
C ARG A 622 -5.61 12.07 1.26
N ILE A 623 -5.46 12.38 2.55
CA ILE A 623 -5.48 13.75 3.06
C ILE A 623 -4.07 14.32 2.99
N ALA A 624 -3.91 15.56 2.48
CA ALA A 624 -2.61 16.23 2.44
C ALA A 624 -2.63 17.67 2.95
N TRP A 625 -1.51 18.04 3.59
CA TRP A 625 -1.27 19.32 4.24
C TRP A 625 0.22 19.71 4.16
N PRO A 626 0.56 20.96 3.82
CA PRO A 626 -0.24 21.95 3.09
C PRO A 626 -0.23 21.68 1.57
N TYR A 627 -1.23 22.18 0.86
CA TYR A 627 -1.20 22.32 -0.60
C TYR A 627 -0.49 23.65 -0.96
N SER A 628 0.56 23.64 -1.77
CA SER A 628 1.34 24.86 -2.01
C SER A 628 0.52 25.98 -2.69
N GLY A 629 0.80 27.23 -2.31
CA GLY A 629 0.15 28.43 -2.85
C GLY A 629 -1.19 28.83 -2.22
N ILE A 630 -1.88 27.97 -1.45
CA ILE A 630 -3.12 28.34 -0.75
C ILE A 630 -2.81 28.79 0.68
N THR A 631 -2.93 30.10 0.95
CA THR A 631 -2.83 30.64 2.32
C THR A 631 -4.15 30.50 3.05
N GLY A 632 -4.38 29.35 3.68
CA GLY A 632 -5.57 29.08 4.48
C GLY A 632 -5.53 27.71 5.13
N VAL A 633 -6.52 27.44 5.99
CA VAL A 633 -6.79 26.10 6.52
C VAL A 633 -7.79 25.45 5.56
N VAL A 634 -7.32 24.49 4.76
CA VAL A 634 -8.13 23.76 3.76
C VAL A 634 -7.68 22.30 3.68
N THR A 635 -8.60 21.35 3.85
CA THR A 635 -8.27 19.93 3.70
C THR A 635 -8.24 19.56 2.22
N ALA A 636 -7.10 19.13 1.69
CA ALA A 636 -7.04 18.56 0.34
C ALA A 636 -7.22 17.04 0.38
N LEU A 637 -8.09 16.51 -0.48
CA LEU A 637 -8.49 15.10 -0.56
C LEU A 637 -8.19 14.52 -1.94
N ALA A 638 -7.47 13.40 -2.02
CA ALA A 638 -7.20 12.68 -3.26
C ALA A 638 -7.49 11.17 -3.14
N TRP A 639 -7.66 10.51 -4.28
CA TRP A 639 -7.92 9.07 -4.40
C TRP A 639 -7.52 8.62 -5.82
N ASP A 640 -7.36 7.31 -6.04
CA ASP A 640 -6.93 6.80 -7.34
C ASP A 640 -8.02 6.88 -8.41
N VAL A 641 -7.62 7.35 -9.60
CA VAL A 641 -8.54 7.60 -10.73
C VAL A 641 -8.81 6.34 -11.54
N GLN A 642 -10.10 6.08 -11.79
CA GLN A 642 -10.57 4.80 -12.35
C GLN A 642 -10.48 4.72 -13.88
N TYR A 643 -9.50 5.37 -14.50
CA TYR A 643 -9.34 5.44 -15.95
C TYR A 643 -8.93 4.10 -16.56
N ALA A 644 -8.00 3.39 -15.92
CA ALA A 644 -7.52 2.08 -16.34
C ALA A 644 -8.55 0.96 -16.13
N THR A 645 -9.46 1.13 -15.15
CA THR A 645 -10.41 0.13 -14.65
C THR A 645 -11.84 0.30 -15.17
N ALA A 646 -12.26 1.55 -15.43
CA ALA A 646 -13.65 1.93 -15.75
C ALA A 646 -13.81 3.13 -16.71
N GLY A 647 -12.72 3.70 -17.22
CA GLY A 647 -12.75 4.75 -18.27
C GLY A 647 -12.77 6.20 -17.78
N GLY A 648 -12.56 7.13 -18.72
CA GLY A 648 -12.41 8.58 -18.46
C GLY A 648 -13.70 9.33 -18.07
N GLY A 649 -14.84 8.65 -18.13
CA GLY A 649 -16.17 9.16 -17.81
C GLY A 649 -16.47 9.18 -16.31
N ALA A 650 -15.67 8.48 -15.50
CA ALA A 650 -15.83 8.43 -14.05
C ALA A 650 -15.89 9.83 -13.41
N ARG A 651 -16.91 10.07 -12.58
CA ARG A 651 -17.10 11.27 -11.77
C ARG A 651 -17.29 10.87 -10.32
N SER A 652 -16.56 11.51 -9.41
CA SER A 652 -16.62 11.20 -7.99
C SER A 652 -17.58 12.13 -7.23
N THR A 653 -18.21 11.58 -6.20
CA THR A 653 -18.89 12.34 -5.15
C THR A 653 -18.16 12.07 -3.83
N VAL A 654 -17.78 13.15 -3.16
CA VAL A 654 -17.18 13.13 -1.82
C VAL A 654 -18.27 13.45 -0.80
N VAL A 655 -18.37 12.62 0.22
CA VAL A 655 -19.27 12.79 1.36
C VAL A 655 -18.46 12.86 2.66
N SER A 656 -19.04 13.47 3.70
CA SER A 656 -18.36 13.72 4.97
C SER A 656 -19.36 13.80 6.12
N GLY A 657 -18.86 13.83 7.35
CA GLY A 657 -19.63 14.12 8.56
C GLY A 657 -18.70 14.22 9.77
N ASP A 658 -19.26 14.55 10.93
CA ASP A 658 -18.51 14.68 12.18
C ASP A 658 -18.16 13.31 12.78
N LEU A 659 -16.89 13.09 13.14
CA LEU A 659 -16.45 11.91 13.91
C LEU A 659 -17.11 11.84 15.31
N GLY A 660 -17.64 12.95 15.82
CA GLY A 660 -18.49 12.96 17.01
C GLY A 660 -19.79 12.18 16.78
N ALA A 661 -20.50 12.48 15.69
CA ALA A 661 -21.75 11.81 15.33
C ALA A 661 -21.52 10.36 14.93
N LEU A 662 -20.51 10.06 14.08
CA LEU A 662 -20.20 8.69 13.65
C LEU A 662 -19.98 7.72 14.84
N ARG A 663 -19.38 8.20 15.93
CA ARG A 663 -19.17 7.42 17.18
C ARG A 663 -20.43 7.25 18.04
N HIS A 664 -21.45 8.10 17.85
CA HIS A 664 -22.72 8.04 18.56
C HIS A 664 -23.77 7.24 17.79
N ASP A 665 -23.93 7.54 16.50
CA ASP A 665 -24.88 6.91 15.58
C ASP A 665 -24.54 5.44 15.31
N THR A 666 -23.30 5.02 15.58
CA THR A 666 -22.72 3.71 15.20
C THR A 666 -22.78 3.41 13.69
N GLY A 667 -22.86 4.47 12.87
CA GLY A 667 -23.05 4.40 11.43
C GLY A 667 -23.16 5.78 10.80
N PHE A 668 -23.52 5.81 9.52
CA PHE A 668 -23.39 7.00 8.65
C PHE A 668 -24.68 7.83 8.53
N ALA A 669 -25.48 7.92 9.59
CA ALA A 669 -26.76 8.65 9.57
C ALA A 669 -26.59 10.16 9.33
N ASN A 670 -25.58 10.78 9.96
CA ASN A 670 -25.24 12.19 9.81
C ASN A 670 -24.29 12.51 8.64
N THR A 671 -24.29 11.70 7.56
CA THR A 671 -23.48 11.99 6.37
C THR A 671 -24.09 13.07 5.47
N CYS A 672 -23.23 13.94 4.95
CA CYS A 672 -23.58 14.99 4.00
C CYS A 672 -22.69 14.93 2.73
N THR A 673 -23.21 15.44 1.61
CA THR A 673 -22.48 15.62 0.34
C THR A 673 -21.58 16.84 0.43
N LEU A 674 -20.27 16.64 0.33
CA LEU A 674 -19.27 17.72 0.35
C LEU A 674 -18.97 18.25 -1.06
N GLY A 675 -19.01 17.38 -2.07
CA GLY A 675 -18.90 17.74 -3.48
C GLY A 675 -19.31 16.61 -4.41
N SER A 676 -19.81 16.93 -5.59
CA SER A 676 -20.28 15.96 -6.61
C SER A 676 -19.75 16.33 -8.00
N ASN A 677 -19.83 15.38 -8.93
CA ASN A 677 -19.36 15.53 -10.32
C ASN A 677 -17.86 15.87 -10.45
N ILE A 678 -17.05 15.45 -9.48
CA ILE A 678 -15.61 15.72 -9.43
C ILE A 678 -14.93 14.87 -10.50
N ILE A 679 -14.33 15.52 -11.50
CA ILE A 679 -13.69 14.84 -12.65
C ILE A 679 -12.34 14.24 -12.25
N LEU A 680 -11.57 14.96 -11.45
CA LEU A 680 -10.23 14.58 -11.02
C LEU A 680 -9.97 15.07 -9.58
N PRO A 681 -9.31 14.28 -8.72
CA PRO A 681 -8.72 14.79 -7.49
C PRO A 681 -7.44 15.61 -7.75
N PRO A 682 -7.01 16.47 -6.81
CA PRO A 682 -7.58 16.64 -5.47
C PRO A 682 -8.86 17.49 -5.43
N PHE A 683 -9.78 17.13 -4.54
CA PHE A 683 -10.87 17.99 -4.08
C PHE A 683 -10.41 18.78 -2.85
N ILE A 684 -10.90 20.01 -2.69
CA ILE A 684 -10.54 20.90 -1.57
C ILE A 684 -11.76 21.15 -0.69
N ASP A 685 -11.70 20.74 0.57
CA ASP A 685 -12.64 21.18 1.59
C ASP A 685 -12.23 22.57 2.11
N THR A 686 -13.20 23.49 2.12
CA THR A 686 -13.04 24.86 2.61
C THR A 686 -13.75 25.10 3.95
N ARG A 687 -14.22 24.05 4.64
CA ARG A 687 -14.62 24.11 6.05
C ARG A 687 -13.39 24.39 6.92
N PRO A 688 -13.55 25.10 8.06
CA PRO A 688 -12.45 25.30 9.01
C PRO A 688 -12.09 23.98 9.71
N GLU A 689 -10.84 23.85 10.17
CA GLU A 689 -10.47 22.71 11.03
C GLU A 689 -11.37 22.65 12.27
N PRO A 690 -11.86 21.46 12.64
CA PRO A 690 -12.63 21.28 13.86
C PRO A 690 -11.74 21.40 15.11
N PRO A 691 -12.30 21.74 16.29
CA PRO A 691 -11.51 21.93 17.51
C PRO A 691 -10.77 20.65 17.96
N PRO A 692 -9.68 20.75 18.73
CA PRO A 692 -8.93 19.58 19.22
C PRO A 692 -9.83 18.53 19.90
N GLY A 693 -9.75 17.28 19.45
CA GLY A 693 -10.60 16.15 19.89
C GLY A 693 -11.81 15.86 18.98
N TYR A 694 -12.14 16.79 18.09
CA TYR A 694 -13.11 16.64 17.01
C TYR A 694 -12.38 16.41 15.67
N GLY A 695 -13.14 16.11 14.61
CA GLY A 695 -12.60 15.73 13.31
C GLY A 695 -13.73 15.40 12.34
N TYR A 696 -13.46 15.50 11.04
CA TYR A 696 -14.34 15.01 9.98
C TYR A 696 -13.86 13.64 9.49
N TYR A 697 -14.78 12.79 9.05
CA TYR A 697 -14.45 11.69 8.13
C TYR A 697 -14.75 12.11 6.68
N TYR A 698 -14.16 11.39 5.73
CA TYR A 698 -14.40 11.58 4.30
C TYR A 698 -14.59 10.20 3.65
N LEU A 699 -15.54 10.08 2.73
CA LEU A 699 -15.73 8.92 1.85
C LEU A 699 -15.92 9.44 0.42
N ALA A 700 -15.51 8.66 -0.59
CA ALA A 700 -15.51 9.07 -1.98
C ALA A 700 -15.94 7.89 -2.86
N ARG A 701 -16.96 8.11 -3.69
CA ARG A 701 -17.53 7.11 -4.59
C ARG A 701 -17.55 7.63 -6.01
N SER A 702 -17.12 6.81 -6.98
CA SER A 702 -17.10 7.17 -8.39
C SER A 702 -18.25 6.50 -9.16
N GLY A 703 -18.79 7.18 -10.16
CA GLY A 703 -19.79 6.63 -11.08
C GLY A 703 -19.62 7.15 -12.51
N ASN A 704 -20.15 6.41 -13.48
CA ASN A 704 -20.15 6.69 -14.92
C ASN A 704 -21.43 6.13 -15.57
N ALA A 705 -21.49 6.00 -16.90
CA ALA A 705 -22.65 5.47 -17.61
C ALA A 705 -23.02 4.01 -17.23
N CYS A 706 -22.05 3.21 -16.78
CA CYS A 706 -22.26 1.82 -16.34
C CYS A 706 -22.82 1.69 -14.91
N GLY A 707 -22.84 2.77 -14.13
CA GLY A 707 -23.30 2.76 -12.74
C GLY A 707 -22.33 3.45 -11.78
N ALA A 708 -22.45 3.12 -10.48
CA ALA A 708 -21.55 3.60 -9.43
C ALA A 708 -20.80 2.43 -8.80
N GLY A 709 -19.61 2.72 -8.27
CA GLY A 709 -18.96 1.86 -7.27
C GLY A 709 -19.64 2.01 -5.90
N THR A 710 -18.90 1.65 -4.85
CA THR A 710 -19.35 1.74 -3.45
C THR A 710 -18.66 2.89 -2.70
N TYR A 711 -19.18 3.23 -1.52
CA TYR A 711 -18.48 4.03 -0.50
C TYR A 711 -17.59 3.19 0.43
N GLY A 712 -17.63 1.85 0.31
CA GLY A 712 -16.88 0.92 1.13
C GLY A 712 -16.36 -0.31 0.40
N ASP A 713 -15.40 -0.98 1.04
CA ASP A 713 -14.70 -2.19 0.58
C ASP A 713 -15.48 -3.49 0.87
N GLY A 714 -16.65 -3.42 1.49
CA GLY A 714 -17.43 -4.60 1.91
C GLY A 714 -16.84 -5.30 3.15
N THR A 715 -15.90 -4.68 3.87
CA THR A 715 -15.37 -5.23 5.11
C THR A 715 -16.35 -5.01 6.27
N GLY A 716 -16.68 -6.11 6.96
CA GLY A 716 -17.81 -6.17 7.87
C GLY A 716 -19.11 -6.53 7.12
N SER A 717 -19.90 -7.43 7.69
CA SER A 717 -21.16 -7.89 7.08
C SER A 717 -22.31 -7.78 8.08
N PRO A 718 -23.32 -6.91 7.86
CA PRO A 718 -23.38 -5.92 6.77
C PRO A 718 -22.33 -4.81 6.93
N ASP A 719 -22.04 -4.08 5.84
CA ASP A 719 -21.15 -2.93 5.88
C ASP A 719 -21.97 -1.70 6.35
N PRO A 720 -21.55 -0.95 7.38
CA PRO A 720 -22.27 0.27 7.80
C PRO A 720 -22.39 1.33 6.70
N ARG A 721 -21.60 1.26 5.62
CA ARG A 721 -21.64 2.14 4.45
C ARG A 721 -22.71 1.75 3.41
N ASP A 722 -23.25 0.53 3.45
CA ASP A 722 -24.31 0.06 2.52
C ASP A 722 -25.50 1.03 2.44
N ALA A 723 -25.85 1.65 3.58
CA ALA A 723 -26.93 2.63 3.68
C ALA A 723 -26.63 3.96 2.94
N LEU A 724 -25.36 4.35 2.80
CA LEU A 724 -24.96 5.47 1.96
C LEU A 724 -25.01 5.12 0.48
N ASP A 725 -24.72 3.87 0.13
CA ASP A 725 -24.73 3.44 -1.26
C ASP A 725 -26.16 3.44 -1.84
N ALA A 726 -27.15 3.07 -1.03
CA ALA A 726 -28.58 3.19 -1.32
C ALA A 726 -29.14 4.64 -1.24
N ALA A 727 -28.39 5.61 -0.70
CA ALA A 727 -28.89 6.96 -0.49
C ALA A 727 -28.91 7.78 -1.80
N THR A 728 -30.11 8.16 -2.26
CA THR A 728 -30.29 8.92 -3.51
C THR A 728 -30.05 10.42 -3.37
N ASN A 729 -30.23 10.99 -2.17
CA ASN A 729 -30.07 12.42 -1.89
C ASN A 729 -29.55 12.63 -0.46
N LEU A 730 -28.21 12.71 -0.29
CA LEU A 730 -27.59 13.13 0.96
C LEU A 730 -27.58 14.67 1.06
N PRO A 731 -27.85 15.26 2.23
CA PRO A 731 -27.88 16.72 2.41
C PRO A 731 -26.52 17.35 2.11
N VAL A 732 -26.46 18.62 1.69
CA VAL A 732 -25.17 19.28 1.40
C VAL A 732 -24.43 19.62 2.70
N CYS A 733 -23.13 19.35 2.75
CA CYS A 733 -22.28 19.68 3.90
C CYS A 733 -22.15 21.18 4.09
N GLY A 734 -22.09 21.63 5.35
CA GLY A 734 -21.80 23.03 5.65
C GLY A 734 -22.94 23.99 5.31
N LEU A 735 -24.20 23.57 5.51
CA LEU A 735 -25.30 24.52 5.62
C LEU A 735 -24.94 25.55 6.71
N CYS A 736 -25.20 26.83 6.42
CA CYS A 736 -24.73 28.00 7.18
C CYS A 736 -23.20 28.27 7.22
N THR A 737 -22.34 27.49 6.56
CA THR A 737 -20.89 27.85 6.46
C THR A 737 -20.75 29.19 5.74
N GLY A 738 -19.90 30.08 6.28
CA GLY A 738 -19.70 31.44 5.75
C GLY A 738 -20.74 32.49 6.18
N ARG A 739 -21.81 32.13 6.92
CA ARG A 739 -22.67 33.14 7.56
C ARG A 739 -21.93 33.85 8.71
N THR A 740 -22.17 35.16 8.83
CA THR A 740 -21.69 36.08 9.88
C THR A 740 -22.87 36.89 10.44
N GLY A 741 -22.64 37.66 11.52
CA GLY A 741 -23.68 38.46 12.18
C GLY A 741 -24.64 37.64 13.07
N GLY A 742 -24.24 36.44 13.46
CA GLY A 742 -25.03 35.49 14.26
C GLY A 742 -24.19 34.30 14.70
N ALA A 743 -24.83 33.25 15.20
CA ALA A 743 -24.19 32.03 15.67
C ALA A 743 -24.92 30.77 15.19
N VAL A 744 -24.18 29.67 14.99
CA VAL A 744 -24.76 28.33 14.99
C VAL A 744 -24.79 27.83 16.43
N ILE A 745 -25.95 27.43 16.92
CA ILE A 745 -26.12 26.84 18.26
C ILE A 745 -26.59 25.40 18.08
N THR A 746 -25.94 24.46 18.78
CA THR A 746 -26.33 23.04 18.80
C THR A 746 -26.94 22.68 20.15
N PHE A 747 -28.06 21.98 20.11
CA PHE A 747 -28.78 21.45 21.26
C PHE A 747 -28.83 19.91 21.19
N ASP A 748 -28.69 19.25 22.34
CA ASP A 748 -29.23 17.90 22.58
C ASP A 748 -30.60 18.06 23.25
N ILE A 749 -31.63 17.40 22.69
CA ILE A 749 -33.01 17.44 23.18
C ILE A 749 -33.48 15.99 23.35
N ALA A 750 -33.33 15.47 24.57
CA ALA A 750 -33.69 14.09 24.94
C ALA A 750 -33.08 12.99 24.02
N GLY A 751 -31.86 13.21 23.50
CA GLY A 751 -31.17 12.33 22.57
C GLY A 751 -31.35 12.70 21.08
N GLU A 752 -32.05 13.78 20.76
CA GLU A 752 -32.18 14.30 19.40
C GLU A 752 -31.35 15.59 19.24
N SER A 753 -30.49 15.63 18.23
CA SER A 753 -29.69 16.83 17.90
C SER A 753 -30.53 17.88 17.17
N LEU A 754 -30.27 19.16 17.45
CA LEU A 754 -30.85 20.29 16.71
C LEU A 754 -29.84 21.43 16.56
N ARG A 755 -29.53 21.82 15.31
CA ARG A 755 -28.59 22.91 14.94
C ARG A 755 -29.32 24.11 14.34
N VAL A 756 -29.17 25.29 14.95
CA VAL A 756 -29.96 26.48 14.55
C VAL A 756 -29.09 27.69 14.28
N TRP A 757 -29.42 28.47 13.25
CA TRP A 757 -28.89 29.83 13.07
C TRP A 757 -29.65 30.78 13.98
N ILE A 758 -28.94 31.53 14.82
CA ILE A 758 -29.52 32.62 15.63
C ILE A 758 -28.76 33.91 15.34
N THR A 759 -29.47 35.03 15.21
CA THR A 759 -28.89 36.39 15.13
C THR A 759 -29.28 37.24 16.36
N ASN A 760 -30.17 36.74 17.21
CA ASN A 760 -30.52 37.36 18.49
C ASN A 760 -29.31 37.32 19.48
N GLY A 761 -28.59 38.45 19.57
CA GLY A 761 -27.40 38.60 20.41
C GLY A 761 -27.56 38.12 21.86
N PRO A 762 -28.55 38.63 22.63
CA PRO A 762 -28.79 38.19 24.01
C PRO A 762 -29.04 36.68 24.14
N PHE A 763 -29.71 36.04 23.17
CA PHE A 763 -29.90 34.60 23.16
C PHE A 763 -28.57 33.84 23.00
N ILE A 764 -27.70 34.31 22.08
CA ILE A 764 -26.37 33.74 21.82
C ILE A 764 -25.46 33.89 23.04
N ASP A 765 -25.41 35.09 23.64
CA ASP A 765 -24.59 35.35 24.83
C ASP A 765 -25.03 34.48 26.02
N ARG A 766 -26.33 34.22 26.16
CA ARG A 766 -26.83 33.28 27.16
C ARG A 766 -26.52 31.82 26.82
N ALA A 767 -26.61 31.40 25.56
CA ALA A 767 -26.20 30.06 25.13
C ALA A 767 -24.74 29.76 25.51
N LYS A 768 -23.84 30.73 25.29
CA LYS A 768 -22.42 30.65 25.65
C LYS A 768 -22.22 30.51 27.17
N GLN A 769 -23.01 31.19 27.98
CA GLN A 769 -22.98 31.04 29.45
C GLN A 769 -23.46 29.66 29.91
N LEU A 770 -24.51 29.11 29.29
CA LEU A 770 -25.04 27.78 29.63
C LEU A 770 -24.01 26.70 29.28
N LEU A 771 -23.44 26.75 28.07
CA LEU A 771 -22.36 25.87 27.61
C LEU A 771 -21.12 25.91 28.51
N ALA A 772 -20.67 27.10 28.91
CA ALA A 772 -19.49 27.26 29.76
C ALA A 772 -19.73 26.95 31.25
N GLY A 773 -20.98 27.10 31.73
CA GLY A 773 -21.33 26.94 33.14
C GLY A 773 -22.02 25.63 33.51
N GLY A 774 -22.39 24.79 32.53
CA GLY A 774 -23.21 23.60 32.77
C GLY A 774 -24.62 23.92 33.29
N GLY A 775 -25.12 25.12 33.01
CA GLY A 775 -26.42 25.60 33.47
C GLY A 775 -27.57 25.12 32.58
N HIS A 776 -28.77 25.04 33.13
CA HIS A 776 -29.99 24.67 32.42
C HIS A 776 -30.95 25.86 32.33
N GLN A 777 -31.46 26.12 31.13
CA GLN A 777 -32.58 27.03 30.83
C GLN A 777 -33.24 26.54 29.55
N ILE A 778 -34.53 26.83 29.40
CA ILE A 778 -35.35 26.28 28.31
C ILE A 778 -35.34 27.29 27.13
N PRO A 779 -34.89 26.89 25.93
CA PRO A 779 -34.97 27.74 24.75
C PRO A 779 -36.41 27.72 24.20
N ILE A 780 -36.92 28.89 23.83
CA ILE A 780 -38.26 29.04 23.24
C ILE A 780 -38.09 29.65 21.85
N PHE A 781 -38.48 28.88 20.84
CA PHE A 781 -38.47 29.23 19.43
C PHE A 781 -39.89 29.65 19.02
N ARG A 782 -40.20 30.95 19.14
CA ARG A 782 -41.58 31.47 19.05
C ARG A 782 -42.17 31.42 17.64
N THR A 783 -41.32 31.39 16.62
CA THR A 783 -41.73 31.24 15.22
C THR A 783 -40.87 30.17 14.57
N LEU A 784 -41.53 29.26 13.86
CA LEU A 784 -40.91 28.27 13.00
C LEU A 784 -41.15 28.64 11.55
N VAL A 785 -40.22 28.27 10.68
CA VAL A 785 -40.21 28.58 9.26
C VAL A 785 -39.93 27.30 8.48
N ASP A 786 -40.64 27.09 7.37
CA ASP A 786 -40.48 25.89 6.56
C ASP A 786 -39.18 25.91 5.73
N GLY A 787 -38.57 24.74 5.56
CA GLY A 787 -37.30 24.55 4.85
C GLY A 787 -36.08 24.46 5.78
N ARG A 788 -35.10 23.64 5.35
CA ARG A 788 -33.84 23.33 6.05
C ARG A 788 -32.94 24.57 6.22
N ASP A 789 -32.03 24.51 7.19
CA ASP A 789 -31.00 25.55 7.42
C ASP A 789 -29.73 24.93 8.04
N CYS A 790 -29.20 25.43 9.17
CA CYS A 790 -27.96 24.86 9.74
C CYS A 790 -28.09 23.40 10.21
N ASP A 791 -29.32 22.90 10.35
CA ASP A 791 -29.60 21.48 10.46
C ASP A 791 -30.02 20.90 9.10
N SER A 792 -29.40 19.78 8.75
CA SER A 792 -29.73 18.98 7.59
C SER A 792 -30.80 17.93 7.86
N GLN A 793 -31.02 17.53 9.13
CA GLN A 793 -31.93 16.47 9.54
C GLN A 793 -33.40 16.91 9.49
N TRP A 794 -33.66 18.15 9.90
CA TRP A 794 -35.00 18.71 10.04
C TRP A 794 -35.41 19.53 8.81
N THR A 795 -36.66 19.41 8.36
CA THR A 795 -37.16 20.15 7.19
C THR A 795 -37.85 21.47 7.54
N TRP A 796 -37.57 21.98 8.74
CA TRP A 796 -38.01 23.26 9.31
C TRP A 796 -36.84 23.90 10.08
N ARG A 797 -37.00 25.17 10.49
CA ARG A 797 -36.05 25.89 11.34
C ARG A 797 -36.76 26.90 12.25
N PRO A 798 -36.17 27.35 13.36
CA PRO A 798 -36.65 28.54 14.05
C PRO A 798 -36.35 29.82 13.25
N ASP A 799 -37.11 30.88 13.51
CA ASP A 799 -36.72 32.24 13.17
C ASP A 799 -35.46 32.66 13.97
N PRO A 800 -34.40 33.19 13.32
CA PRO A 800 -33.13 33.50 13.99
C PRO A 800 -33.18 34.69 14.96
N LEU A 801 -34.25 35.49 14.92
CA LEU A 801 -34.49 36.63 15.81
C LEU A 801 -35.54 36.31 16.87
N ASN A 802 -36.62 35.60 16.54
CA ASN A 802 -37.77 35.37 17.42
C ASN A 802 -37.56 34.21 18.42
N VAL A 803 -36.49 34.33 19.21
CA VAL A 803 -36.07 33.37 20.24
C VAL A 803 -35.87 34.03 21.60
N GLN A 804 -36.10 33.26 22.67
CA GLN A 804 -35.91 33.69 24.06
C GLN A 804 -35.53 32.50 24.96
N TRP A 805 -35.02 32.78 26.16
CA TRP A 805 -34.81 31.77 27.21
C TRP A 805 -35.86 31.88 28.30
N ALA A 806 -36.16 30.78 28.99
CA ALA A 806 -37.01 30.75 30.18
C ALA A 806 -36.42 29.88 31.31
N ASP A 807 -36.66 30.31 32.55
CA ASP A 807 -36.23 29.60 33.78
C ASP A 807 -37.19 28.48 34.21
N ALA A 808 -38.44 28.53 33.73
CA ALA A 808 -39.48 27.53 33.96
C ALA A 808 -40.47 27.53 32.79
N ALA A 809 -41.19 26.43 32.59
CA ALA A 809 -42.20 26.31 31.54
C ALA A 809 -43.58 25.95 32.10
N ILE A 810 -44.58 26.10 31.22
CA ILE A 810 -45.94 25.60 31.37
C ILE A 810 -46.08 24.24 30.66
N GLU A 811 -47.19 23.54 30.85
CA GLU A 811 -47.40 22.14 30.40
C GLU A 811 -47.32 21.92 28.86
N ALA A 812 -47.24 22.98 28.05
CA ALA A 812 -47.17 22.93 26.59
C ALA A 812 -45.72 22.90 26.02
N CYS A 813 -44.73 22.45 26.82
CA CYS A 813 -43.30 22.71 26.56
C CYS A 813 -42.39 21.47 26.66
N ASP A 814 -42.85 20.31 26.19
CA ASP A 814 -42.05 19.07 26.11
C ASP A 814 -42.05 18.48 24.68
N GLY A 815 -41.80 19.34 23.69
CA GLY A 815 -41.64 18.91 22.30
C GLY A 815 -40.23 18.40 22.02
N ARG A 816 -40.11 17.40 21.15
CA ARG A 816 -38.84 17.02 20.51
C ARG A 816 -38.77 17.54 19.07
N PRO A 817 -37.58 17.70 18.47
CA PRO A 817 -37.45 18.04 17.06
C PRO A 817 -38.22 17.10 16.12
N SER A 818 -38.21 15.79 16.39
CA SER A 818 -39.03 14.77 15.72
C SER A 818 -40.54 15.02 15.82
N SER A 819 -41.01 15.62 16.92
CA SER A 819 -42.42 15.98 17.12
C SER A 819 -42.83 17.14 16.21
N VAL A 820 -41.92 18.09 15.97
CA VAL A 820 -42.12 19.21 15.05
C VAL A 820 -42.14 18.74 13.60
N GLU A 821 -41.29 17.80 13.24
CA GLU A 821 -41.28 17.17 11.90
C GLU A 821 -42.58 16.39 11.64
N ALA A 822 -43.14 15.73 12.66
CA ALA A 822 -44.36 14.92 12.57
C ALA A 822 -45.66 15.74 12.45
N ASP A 823 -45.77 16.91 13.09
CA ASP A 823 -46.92 17.82 12.97
C ASP A 823 -46.49 19.29 12.88
N LYS A 824 -45.89 19.66 11.76
CA LYS A 824 -45.52 21.06 11.48
C LYS A 824 -46.71 22.02 11.61
N ALA A 825 -47.93 21.60 11.26
CA ALA A 825 -49.09 22.48 11.28
C ALA A 825 -49.45 22.92 12.70
N TYR A 826 -49.42 21.98 13.66
CA TYR A 826 -49.54 22.30 15.07
C TYR A 826 -48.37 23.15 15.56
N TRP A 827 -47.13 22.67 15.44
CA TRP A 827 -45.96 23.31 16.04
C TRP A 827 -45.63 24.69 15.46
N PHE A 828 -45.94 24.95 14.18
CA PHE A 828 -45.77 26.28 13.59
C PHE A 828 -46.81 27.29 14.10
N SER A 829 -47.97 26.82 14.60
CA SER A 829 -49.03 27.69 15.15
C SER A 829 -48.78 28.12 16.60
N ILE A 830 -48.00 27.35 17.37
CA ILE A 830 -47.69 27.62 18.79
C ILE A 830 -46.21 27.95 19.10
N GLY A 831 -45.29 27.64 18.17
CA GLY A 831 -43.85 27.68 18.41
C GLY A 831 -43.32 26.42 19.11
N PHE A 832 -42.00 26.28 19.17
CA PHE A 832 -41.32 25.11 19.73
C PHE A 832 -40.59 25.45 21.03
N CYS A 833 -40.73 24.58 22.03
CA CYS A 833 -40.15 24.74 23.36
C CYS A 833 -39.74 23.36 23.92
N PRO A 834 -38.48 22.95 23.74
CA PRO A 834 -37.96 21.70 24.30
C PRO A 834 -37.44 21.89 25.74
N TRP A 835 -38.19 21.42 26.75
CA TRP A 835 -37.74 21.45 28.16
C TRP A 835 -36.35 20.84 28.35
N SER A 836 -36.08 19.71 27.69
CA SER A 836 -34.89 18.86 27.86
C SER A 836 -33.65 19.33 27.10
N ALA A 837 -33.63 20.58 26.63
CA ALA A 837 -32.58 21.10 25.76
C ALA A 837 -31.29 21.47 26.50
N ILE A 838 -30.19 20.78 26.17
CA ILE A 838 -28.84 21.06 26.66
C ILE A 838 -28.04 21.71 25.53
N VAL A 839 -27.43 22.88 25.77
CA VAL A 839 -26.53 23.50 24.79
C VAL A 839 -25.22 22.71 24.73
N THR A 840 -24.93 22.10 23.57
CA THR A 840 -23.74 21.26 23.37
C THR A 840 -22.63 21.96 22.57
N ALA A 841 -22.97 22.95 21.74
CA ALA A 841 -22.00 23.81 21.06
C ALA A 841 -22.57 25.21 20.74
N VAL A 842 -21.69 26.21 20.68
CA VAL A 842 -21.98 27.54 20.13
C VAL A 842 -20.80 27.99 19.27
N ASP A 843 -21.05 28.20 17.98
CA ASP A 843 -20.14 28.78 16.99
C ASP A 843 -20.61 30.22 16.71
N ASP A 844 -20.06 31.17 17.47
CA ASP A 844 -20.46 32.58 17.49
C ASP A 844 -19.63 33.42 16.50
N ARG A 845 -20.31 33.98 15.51
CA ARG A 845 -19.73 34.63 14.32
C ARG A 845 -20.32 36.04 14.08
N ARG A 846 -20.72 36.71 15.17
CA ARG A 846 -21.25 38.08 15.15
C ARG A 846 -20.20 39.12 14.75
#